data_AF-A0A7C4FM08-F1
#
_entry.id   AF-A0A7C4FM08-F1
#
_cell.length_a   1.000
_cell.length_b   1.000
_cell.length_c   1.000
_cell.angle_alpha   90.00
_cell.angle_beta   90.00
_cell.angle_gamma   90.00
#
_symmetry.space_group_name_H-M   'P 1'
#
loop_
_entity.id
_entity.type
_entity.pdbx_description
1 polymer ?
#
loop_
_entity_poly.entity_id
_entity_poly.type
_entity_poly.pdbx_seq_one_letter_code
_entity_poly.pdbx_strand_id
1 'polypeptide(L)'
;MALNGYQHMVLDYYVDKVRAISKRRSNRLNKLKTPTEALEYQEEVLKAINKAFSPIPPKTPLKPQITGTLKRNGYRIEKIIFESRPDCFVTGNLYIPDKIDVKAPGVIAPCGHSDNGKACDLYQGFCQRLAVSGFVVLIYDPFNQGERDQYINVPDRNSVQSCCPAHNMMGKQLELIGEYFGMWRVWDGIRALDYLLERPEVDSTRIGLTGNSGGGTLTTWLWAVDDRFTMAAPGCFVTTFLHNLENELPADCEQYPPGVIGEGLEMADFFIARAPKPVLLLGQKYDYFDRRGLLSAYEDLQRFYEVLQAPRQNIACSLGPQGHGYSSHNQEAMVDFFCFHAGMKSVRIPETEVIKDEELYATPKGNVILAGSKPIYEMIAEKSDELSAKRKPLNAESLRKHLISLLNVPKNRIIPHYRVLRPTNIAGNTYARYAIDTESKIQAILKKRMAKPQYAGTLDVNEVAHLYIPHISSEDDIINDTMAKDLINSNELYLLDVRGLGESMPEDIDSFFQPYGMDYMFHGHGLLLGESYLGRRVYDALSTIDLLLHEGAREIRLYGRGQGSIIALFTAIIQDQIVSVTLKNSPESYESWVHAPLVSWASANFLRNVLKYFDLPDCMEIIKDKLTIIEPWGVDMKPM
;
A
#
# COMPACT_ATOMS: atom_id res chain seq x y z
N MET A 1 27.24 -5.76 4.55
CA MET A 1 26.70 -6.58 5.65
C MET A 1 27.32 -7.96 5.60
N ALA A 2 27.68 -8.54 6.75
CA ALA A 2 28.05 -9.95 6.80
C ALA A 2 26.78 -10.81 6.69
N LEU A 3 26.78 -11.80 5.80
CA LEU A 3 25.71 -12.80 5.70
C LEU A 3 25.59 -13.52 7.05
N ASN A 4 24.51 -13.25 7.78
CA ASN A 4 24.31 -13.71 9.15
C ASN A 4 23.08 -14.63 9.28
N GLY A 5 22.32 -14.80 8.19
CA GLY A 5 21.18 -15.72 8.07
C GLY A 5 19.84 -15.13 8.50
N TYR A 6 19.80 -13.88 8.96
CA TYR A 6 18.57 -13.23 9.43
C TYR A 6 17.88 -12.36 8.36
N GLN A 7 18.52 -12.13 7.22
CA GLN A 7 18.04 -11.25 6.15
C GLN A 7 16.67 -11.67 5.58
N HIS A 8 16.41 -12.98 5.45
CA HIS A 8 15.14 -13.50 4.92
C HIS A 8 14.06 -13.73 5.99
N MET A 9 14.38 -13.50 7.27
CA MET A 9 13.52 -13.89 8.40
C MET A 9 12.11 -13.28 8.32
N VAL A 10 12.01 -11.99 7.97
CA VAL A 10 10.73 -11.30 7.89
C VAL A 10 9.93 -11.75 6.67
N LEU A 11 10.60 -11.98 5.54
CA LEU A 11 9.98 -12.50 4.32
C LEU A 11 9.40 -13.89 4.55
N ASP A 12 10.20 -14.82 5.09
CA ASP A 12 9.78 -16.19 5.37
C ASP A 12 8.59 -16.23 6.34
N TYR A 13 8.60 -15.37 7.36
CA TYR A 13 7.47 -15.23 8.29
C TYR A 13 6.18 -14.84 7.56
N TYR A 14 6.22 -13.81 6.71
CA TYR A 14 5.04 -13.40 5.95
C TYR A 14 4.61 -14.48 4.95
N VAL A 15 5.55 -15.11 4.24
CA VAL A 15 5.28 -16.18 3.28
C VAL A 15 4.55 -17.35 3.97
N ASP A 16 5.06 -17.83 5.10
CA ASP A 16 4.41 -18.92 5.85
C ASP A 16 3.00 -18.56 6.32
N LYS A 17 2.82 -17.32 6.77
CA LYS A 17 1.52 -16.80 7.22
C LYS A 17 0.52 -16.72 6.08
N VAL A 18 0.92 -16.15 4.93
CA VAL A 18 0.07 -16.03 3.75
C VAL A 18 -0.23 -17.41 3.14
N ARG A 19 0.74 -18.34 3.10
CA ARG A 19 0.50 -19.74 2.70
C ARG A 19 -0.57 -20.42 3.56
N ALA A 20 -0.51 -20.23 4.88
CA ALA A 20 -1.50 -20.79 5.79
C ALA A 20 -2.91 -20.21 5.57
N ILE A 21 -3.00 -18.91 5.32
CA ILE A 21 -4.26 -18.21 4.98
C ILE A 21 -4.80 -18.71 3.65
N SER A 22 -3.97 -18.71 2.60
CA SER A 22 -4.32 -19.17 1.25
C SER A 22 -4.83 -20.62 1.29
N LYS A 23 -4.14 -21.53 1.98
CA LYS A 23 -4.59 -22.92 2.17
C LYS A 23 -5.97 -23.02 2.84
N ARG A 24 -6.23 -22.20 3.87
CA ARG A 24 -7.55 -22.17 4.52
C ARG A 24 -8.62 -21.67 3.55
N ARG A 25 -8.36 -20.61 2.80
CA ARG A 25 -9.27 -20.07 1.78
C ARG A 25 -9.57 -21.12 0.71
N SER A 26 -8.55 -21.73 0.09
CA SER A 26 -8.74 -22.76 -0.94
C SER A 26 -9.58 -23.93 -0.42
N ASN A 27 -9.38 -24.35 0.84
CA ASN A 27 -10.21 -25.38 1.46
C ASN A 27 -11.67 -24.96 1.63
N ARG A 28 -11.94 -23.68 1.93
CA ARG A 28 -13.32 -23.14 2.01
C ARG A 28 -13.96 -23.12 0.64
N LEU A 29 -13.28 -22.53 -0.36
CA LEU A 29 -13.77 -22.48 -1.74
C LEU A 29 -14.02 -23.89 -2.32
N ASN A 30 -13.15 -24.85 -2.00
CA ASN A 30 -13.28 -26.25 -2.45
C ASN A 30 -14.44 -27.02 -1.81
N LYS A 31 -14.98 -26.54 -0.69
CA LYS A 31 -16.12 -27.16 -0.02
C LYS A 31 -17.46 -26.70 -0.58
N LEU A 32 -17.53 -25.57 -1.27
CA LEU A 32 -18.77 -25.08 -1.89
C LEU A 32 -19.29 -26.11 -2.92
N LYS A 33 -20.58 -26.45 -2.82
CA LYS A 33 -21.28 -27.41 -3.70
C LYS A 33 -22.55 -26.86 -4.31
N THR A 34 -23.18 -25.88 -3.68
CA THR A 34 -24.47 -25.34 -4.11
C THR A 34 -24.41 -23.84 -4.41
N PRO A 35 -25.30 -23.32 -5.28
CA PRO A 35 -25.40 -21.88 -5.50
C PRO A 35 -25.64 -21.07 -4.22
N THR A 36 -26.43 -21.60 -3.27
CA THR A 36 -26.69 -20.93 -1.98
C THR A 36 -25.41 -20.73 -1.17
N GLU A 37 -24.60 -21.79 -0.99
CA GLU A 37 -23.32 -21.68 -0.27
C GLU A 37 -22.35 -20.71 -0.98
N ALA A 38 -22.37 -20.67 -2.31
CA ALA A 38 -21.55 -19.74 -3.08
C ALA A 38 -22.00 -18.28 -2.88
N LEU A 39 -23.30 -18.02 -2.85
CA LEU A 39 -23.84 -16.68 -2.57
C LEU A 39 -23.51 -16.22 -1.14
N GLU A 40 -23.59 -17.12 -0.15
CA GLU A 40 -23.16 -16.82 1.22
C GLU A 40 -21.66 -16.46 1.28
N TYR A 41 -20.80 -17.23 0.59
CA TYR A 41 -19.37 -16.92 0.48
C TYR A 41 -19.14 -15.55 -0.20
N GLN A 42 -19.89 -15.26 -1.26
CA GLN A 42 -19.83 -13.98 -1.97
C GLN A 42 -20.22 -12.80 -1.08
N GLU A 43 -21.25 -12.94 -0.23
CA GLU A 43 -21.65 -11.90 0.74
C GLU A 43 -20.55 -11.61 1.78
N GLU A 44 -19.88 -12.66 2.28
CA GLU A 44 -18.74 -12.51 3.19
C GLU A 44 -17.58 -11.76 2.52
N VAL A 45 -17.27 -12.10 1.26
CA VAL A 45 -16.26 -11.43 0.45
C VAL A 45 -16.61 -9.94 0.26
N LEU A 46 -17.85 -9.64 -0.12
CA LEU A 46 -18.32 -8.25 -0.27
C LEU A 46 -18.20 -7.45 1.04
N LYS A 47 -18.51 -8.07 2.18
CA LYS A 47 -18.37 -7.44 3.49
C LYS A 47 -16.91 -7.11 3.81
N ALA A 48 -15.98 -8.02 3.53
CA ALA A 48 -14.55 -7.78 3.72
C ALA A 48 -14.01 -6.67 2.80
N ILE A 49 -14.42 -6.68 1.53
CA ILE A 49 -14.03 -5.64 0.56
C ILE A 49 -14.60 -4.27 0.98
N ASN A 50 -15.88 -4.19 1.35
CA ASN A 50 -16.48 -2.94 1.82
C ASN A 50 -15.75 -2.37 3.05
N LYS A 51 -15.28 -3.23 3.96
CA LYS A 51 -14.47 -2.82 5.11
C LYS A 51 -13.12 -2.25 4.67
N ALA A 52 -12.44 -2.88 3.72
CA ALA A 52 -11.13 -2.44 3.22
C ALA A 52 -11.18 -1.11 2.45
N PHE A 53 -12.29 -0.84 1.75
CA PHE A 53 -12.51 0.38 0.96
C PHE A 53 -13.38 1.43 1.69
N SER A 54 -13.52 1.31 3.01
CA SER A 54 -14.21 2.30 3.85
C SER A 54 -13.26 3.36 4.43
N PRO A 55 -13.75 4.59 4.68
CA PRO A 55 -15.09 5.09 4.38
C PRO A 55 -15.26 5.48 2.90
N ILE A 56 -16.48 5.37 2.39
CA ILE A 56 -16.84 5.88 1.07
C ILE A 56 -17.12 7.40 1.19
N PRO A 57 -16.43 8.26 0.43
CA PRO A 57 -16.70 9.70 0.45
C PRO A 57 -18.14 10.03 0.02
N PRO A 58 -18.73 11.15 0.48
CA PRO A 58 -20.02 11.60 -0.03
C PRO A 58 -19.90 12.06 -1.50
N LYS A 59 -20.92 11.77 -2.31
CA LYS A 59 -21.02 12.31 -3.68
C LYS A 59 -21.24 13.83 -3.63
N THR A 60 -20.43 14.57 -4.38
CA THR A 60 -20.51 16.04 -4.55
C THR A 60 -20.71 16.39 -6.03
N PRO A 61 -21.26 17.56 -6.40
CA PRO A 61 -21.51 17.88 -7.81
C PRO A 61 -20.27 17.73 -8.71
N LEU A 62 -20.38 17.02 -9.84
CA LEU A 62 -19.26 16.76 -10.76
C LEU A 62 -18.74 18.01 -11.46
N LYS A 63 -19.57 19.03 -11.65
CA LYS A 63 -19.28 20.25 -12.43
C LYS A 63 -18.52 19.96 -13.76
N PRO A 64 -19.00 19.01 -14.60
CA PRO A 64 -18.25 18.59 -15.77
C PRO A 64 -18.21 19.71 -16.82
N GLN A 65 -17.07 19.85 -17.50
CA GLN A 65 -16.88 20.77 -18.61
C GLN A 65 -16.23 20.05 -19.78
N ILE A 66 -16.75 20.29 -20.99
CA ILE A 66 -16.09 19.89 -22.23
C ILE A 66 -15.22 21.05 -22.67
N THR A 67 -13.90 20.86 -22.66
CA THR A 67 -12.93 21.92 -22.97
C THR A 67 -12.44 21.89 -24.41
N GLY A 68 -12.79 20.84 -25.16
CA GLY A 68 -12.59 20.77 -26.60
C GLY A 68 -13.05 19.45 -27.19
N THR A 69 -13.05 19.39 -28.53
CA THR A 69 -13.43 18.20 -29.28
C THR A 69 -12.48 17.98 -30.44
N LEU A 70 -12.02 16.74 -30.60
CA LEU A 70 -11.21 16.29 -31.73
C LEU A 70 -12.05 15.35 -32.60
N LYS A 71 -12.11 15.62 -33.90
CA LYS A 71 -12.72 14.69 -34.87
C LYS A 71 -11.68 13.70 -35.35
N ARG A 72 -12.07 12.44 -35.47
CA ARG A 72 -11.27 11.34 -36.03
C ARG A 72 -12.11 10.53 -37.01
N ASN A 73 -11.50 9.53 -37.64
CA ASN A 73 -12.21 8.71 -38.61
C ASN A 73 -13.11 7.69 -37.89
N GLY A 74 -14.41 7.97 -37.84
CA GLY A 74 -15.43 7.06 -37.29
C GLY A 74 -15.76 7.28 -35.80
N TYR A 75 -15.07 8.22 -35.14
CA TYR A 75 -15.34 8.63 -33.77
C TYR A 75 -14.83 10.05 -33.52
N ARG A 76 -15.27 10.66 -32.43
CA ARG A 76 -14.74 11.92 -31.88
C ARG A 76 -14.24 11.72 -30.46
N ILE A 77 -13.36 12.62 -30.02
CA ILE A 77 -12.87 12.68 -28.64
C ILE A 77 -13.32 13.99 -28.02
N GLU A 78 -14.11 13.93 -26.95
CA GLU A 78 -14.40 15.09 -26.10
C GLU A 78 -13.39 15.14 -24.95
N LYS A 79 -12.77 16.30 -24.74
CA LYS A 79 -11.82 16.54 -23.65
C LYS A 79 -12.62 17.05 -22.47
N ILE A 80 -12.53 16.36 -21.35
CA ILE A 80 -13.38 16.61 -20.19
C ILE A 80 -12.56 16.95 -18.96
N ILE A 81 -13.11 17.82 -18.13
CA ILE A 81 -12.66 18.07 -16.76
C ILE A 81 -13.87 18.02 -15.84
N PHE A 82 -13.74 17.36 -14.69
CA PHE A 82 -14.79 17.28 -13.67
C PHE A 82 -14.16 17.19 -12.27
N GLU A 83 -14.97 17.40 -11.23
CA GLU A 83 -14.58 17.28 -9.83
C GLU A 83 -14.98 15.91 -9.27
N SER A 84 -14.01 15.10 -8.84
CA SER A 84 -14.31 13.86 -8.09
C SER A 84 -14.59 14.14 -6.61
N ARG A 85 -13.98 15.21 -6.09
CA ARG A 85 -14.18 15.82 -4.78
C ARG A 85 -14.16 17.34 -4.98
N PRO A 86 -14.69 18.14 -4.03
CA PRO A 86 -14.58 19.59 -4.10
C PRO A 86 -13.14 20.01 -4.37
N ASP A 87 -12.96 20.85 -5.39
CA ASP A 87 -11.67 21.41 -5.82
C ASP A 87 -10.61 20.38 -6.26
N CYS A 88 -10.97 19.11 -6.44
CA CYS A 88 -10.07 18.06 -6.92
C CYS A 88 -10.46 17.67 -8.35
N PHE A 89 -9.73 18.22 -9.33
CA PHE A 89 -10.04 18.02 -10.74
C PHE A 89 -9.51 16.69 -11.26
N VAL A 90 -10.34 16.04 -12.06
CA VAL A 90 -10.05 14.86 -12.86
C VAL A 90 -10.23 15.21 -14.33
N THR A 91 -9.21 14.94 -15.12
CA THR A 91 -9.17 15.16 -16.57
C THR A 91 -9.38 13.84 -17.30
N GLY A 92 -10.07 13.89 -18.43
CA GLY A 92 -10.36 12.69 -19.21
C GLY A 92 -10.58 12.95 -20.68
N ASN A 93 -10.58 11.87 -21.45
CA ASN A 93 -10.94 11.86 -22.86
C ASN A 93 -12.10 10.88 -23.05
N LEU A 94 -13.21 11.39 -23.59
CA LEU A 94 -14.41 10.62 -23.89
C LEU A 94 -14.44 10.33 -25.40
N TYR A 95 -14.17 9.08 -25.76
CA TYR A 95 -14.21 8.58 -27.13
C TYR A 95 -15.64 8.19 -27.46
N ILE A 96 -16.21 8.79 -28.50
CA ILE A 96 -17.62 8.64 -28.87
C ILE A 96 -17.70 8.25 -30.35
N PRO A 97 -18.26 7.07 -30.69
CA PRO A 97 -18.52 6.70 -32.07
C PRO A 97 -19.34 7.77 -32.81
N ASP A 98 -19.04 8.02 -34.09
CA ASP A 98 -19.79 9.03 -34.87
C ASP A 98 -21.21 8.58 -35.20
N LYS A 99 -21.43 7.26 -35.32
CA LYS A 99 -22.70 6.65 -35.68
C LYS A 99 -23.33 5.99 -34.45
N ILE A 100 -24.11 6.76 -33.71
CA ILE A 100 -24.90 6.28 -32.56
C ILE A 100 -26.37 6.48 -32.90
N ASP A 101 -26.96 5.48 -33.56
CA ASP A 101 -28.40 5.49 -33.91
C ASP A 101 -29.27 5.15 -32.68
N VAL A 102 -28.70 4.41 -31.73
CA VAL A 102 -29.28 4.01 -30.44
C VAL A 102 -28.19 4.13 -29.37
N LYS A 103 -28.56 4.34 -28.11
CA LYS A 103 -27.62 4.35 -26.98
C LYS A 103 -26.61 3.19 -27.05
N ALA A 104 -25.33 3.53 -26.96
CA ALA A 104 -24.20 2.62 -27.11
C ALA A 104 -23.71 2.11 -25.74
N PRO A 105 -23.15 0.89 -25.65
CA PRO A 105 -22.53 0.45 -24.42
C PRO A 105 -21.37 1.38 -24.00
N GLY A 106 -21.25 1.61 -22.70
CA GLY A 106 -20.20 2.45 -22.11
C GLY A 106 -19.00 1.62 -21.64
N VAL A 107 -17.82 2.21 -21.58
CA VAL A 107 -16.63 1.63 -20.94
C VAL A 107 -15.93 2.67 -20.08
N ILE A 108 -15.63 2.31 -18.83
CA ILE A 108 -14.65 3.03 -18.01
C ILE A 108 -13.29 2.38 -18.22
N ALA A 109 -12.30 3.23 -18.54
CA ALA A 109 -10.96 2.82 -18.92
C ALA A 109 -9.91 3.41 -17.96
N PRO A 110 -9.65 2.79 -16.79
CA PRO A 110 -8.62 3.29 -15.88
C PRO A 110 -7.22 3.12 -16.48
N CYS A 111 -6.38 4.15 -16.36
CA CYS A 111 -4.97 4.09 -16.77
C CYS A 111 -4.13 3.26 -15.81
N GLY A 112 -3.16 2.52 -16.35
CA GLY A 112 -2.03 2.01 -15.58
C GLY A 112 -0.91 3.03 -15.45
N HIS A 113 0.16 2.65 -14.76
CA HIS A 113 1.33 3.48 -14.48
C HIS A 113 2.01 3.98 -15.77
N SER A 114 1.67 5.20 -16.19
CA SER A 114 2.33 5.92 -17.28
C SER A 114 2.42 7.40 -16.96
N ASP A 115 3.55 8.03 -17.25
CA ASP A 115 3.78 9.43 -16.88
C ASP A 115 2.77 10.38 -17.54
N ASN A 116 2.40 10.14 -18.81
CA ASN A 116 1.42 10.94 -19.54
C ASN A 116 -0.04 10.44 -19.42
N GLY A 117 -0.33 9.50 -18.52
CA GLY A 117 -1.69 9.08 -18.18
C GLY A 117 -2.55 8.68 -19.40
N LYS A 118 -3.72 9.30 -19.56
CA LYS A 118 -4.68 8.99 -20.64
C LYS A 118 -4.13 9.19 -22.06
N ALA A 119 -3.06 9.96 -22.22
CA ALA A 119 -2.40 10.22 -23.50
C ALA A 119 -1.39 9.13 -23.90
N CYS A 120 -1.13 8.13 -23.06
CA CYS A 120 -0.23 7.03 -23.40
C CYS A 120 -0.69 6.27 -24.66
N ASP A 121 0.23 6.03 -25.60
CA ASP A 121 -0.02 5.34 -26.89
C ASP A 121 -0.79 4.03 -26.73
N LEU A 122 -0.42 3.21 -25.74
CA LEU A 122 -1.08 1.95 -25.45
C LEU A 122 -2.55 2.15 -25.07
N TYR A 123 -2.85 3.21 -24.33
CA TYR A 123 -4.19 3.49 -23.83
C TYR A 123 -5.07 4.17 -24.86
N GLN A 124 -4.49 5.06 -25.67
CA GLN A 124 -5.14 5.55 -26.89
C GLN A 124 -5.56 4.37 -27.78
N GLY A 125 -4.66 3.38 -27.96
CA GLY A 125 -4.90 2.24 -28.82
C GLY A 125 -6.14 1.42 -28.45
N PHE A 126 -6.28 1.01 -27.18
CA PHE A 126 -7.45 0.20 -26.78
C PHE A 126 -8.74 1.03 -26.76
N CYS A 127 -8.68 2.33 -26.42
CA CYS A 127 -9.84 3.22 -26.49
C CYS A 127 -10.35 3.36 -27.93
N GLN A 128 -9.44 3.47 -28.90
CA GLN A 128 -9.79 3.53 -30.33
C GLN A 128 -10.44 2.23 -30.81
N ARG A 129 -9.90 1.06 -30.44
CA ARG A 129 -10.46 -0.24 -30.84
C ARG A 129 -11.88 -0.44 -30.31
N LEU A 130 -12.14 -0.01 -29.07
CA LEU A 130 -13.47 -0.01 -28.48
C LEU A 130 -14.42 0.98 -29.15
N ALA A 131 -13.97 2.23 -29.38
CA ALA A 131 -14.77 3.26 -30.03
C ALA A 131 -15.18 2.87 -31.47
N VAL A 132 -14.24 2.35 -32.25
CA VAL A 132 -14.52 1.85 -33.61
C VAL A 132 -15.45 0.63 -33.59
N SER A 133 -15.42 -0.16 -32.51
CA SER A 133 -16.37 -1.27 -32.30
C SER A 133 -17.73 -0.81 -31.73
N GLY A 134 -17.94 0.49 -31.52
CA GLY A 134 -19.24 1.06 -31.14
C GLY A 134 -19.44 1.31 -29.64
N PHE A 135 -18.38 1.30 -28.82
CA PHE A 135 -18.45 1.66 -27.40
C PHE A 135 -18.18 3.14 -27.17
N VAL A 136 -18.86 3.75 -26.19
CA VAL A 136 -18.47 5.06 -25.64
C VAL A 136 -17.46 4.82 -24.52
N VAL A 137 -16.23 5.32 -24.68
CA VAL A 137 -15.12 5.00 -23.77
C VAL A 137 -14.67 6.25 -23.03
N LEU A 138 -14.66 6.20 -21.70
CA LEU A 138 -14.10 7.25 -20.86
C LEU A 138 -12.81 6.76 -20.20
N ILE A 139 -11.70 7.36 -20.62
CA ILE A 139 -10.39 7.26 -19.97
C ILE A 139 -10.08 8.55 -19.21
N TYR A 140 -9.44 8.44 -18.05
CA TYR A 140 -9.16 9.58 -17.17
C TYR A 140 -7.79 9.47 -16.50
N ASP A 141 -7.21 10.62 -16.15
CA ASP A 141 -5.89 10.68 -15.53
C ASP A 141 -5.95 10.26 -14.05
N PRO A 142 -5.10 9.30 -13.62
CA PRO A 142 -4.85 9.02 -12.22
C PRO A 142 -4.13 10.17 -11.52
N PHE A 143 -4.10 10.16 -10.18
CA PHE A 143 -3.22 11.05 -9.43
C PHE A 143 -1.76 10.91 -9.89
N ASN A 144 -1.04 12.02 -9.99
CA ASN A 144 0.35 12.11 -10.43
C ASN A 144 0.69 11.47 -11.79
N GLN A 145 -0.27 11.48 -12.71
CA GLN A 145 -0.12 11.02 -14.09
C GLN A 145 -0.87 11.96 -15.04
N GLY A 146 -0.41 12.07 -16.28
CA GLY A 146 -1.00 12.95 -17.28
C GLY A 146 -1.09 14.38 -16.77
N GLU A 147 -2.29 14.97 -16.81
CA GLU A 147 -2.48 16.34 -16.35
C GLU A 147 -2.57 16.48 -14.81
N ARG A 148 -2.40 15.39 -14.06
CA ARG A 148 -2.61 15.37 -12.61
C ARG A 148 -1.32 15.26 -11.81
N ASP A 149 -0.19 15.72 -12.34
CA ASP A 149 1.01 15.96 -11.54
C ASP A 149 0.68 16.86 -10.33
N GLN A 150 0.67 16.24 -9.14
CA GLN A 150 0.24 16.86 -7.89
C GLN A 150 1.33 17.75 -7.28
N TYR A 151 2.58 17.54 -7.69
CA TYR A 151 3.74 18.17 -7.09
C TYR A 151 4.37 19.24 -7.98
N ILE A 152 3.67 19.69 -9.04
CA ILE A 152 4.22 20.63 -10.03
C ILE A 152 4.80 21.92 -9.44
N ASN A 153 4.23 22.42 -8.34
CA ASN A 153 4.67 23.64 -7.66
C ASN A 153 5.67 23.38 -6.51
N VAL A 154 6.03 22.12 -6.25
CA VAL A 154 6.93 21.74 -5.15
C VAL A 154 8.38 21.76 -5.66
N PRO A 155 9.28 22.54 -5.04
CA PRO A 155 10.71 22.52 -5.38
C PRO A 155 11.34 21.18 -4.98
N ASP A 156 12.44 20.80 -5.65
CA ASP A 156 13.25 19.60 -5.31
C ASP A 156 12.46 18.27 -5.25
N ARG A 157 11.39 18.17 -6.05
CA ARG A 157 10.44 17.04 -6.14
C ARG A 157 10.97 15.75 -6.78
N ASN A 158 12.29 15.51 -6.80
CA ASN A 158 12.88 14.34 -7.45
C ASN A 158 12.34 13.01 -6.89
N SER A 159 12.01 12.97 -5.59
CA SER A 159 11.45 11.79 -4.93
C SER A 159 10.02 11.42 -5.35
N VAL A 160 9.35 12.28 -6.13
CA VAL A 160 7.96 12.12 -6.60
C VAL A 160 7.82 12.46 -8.09
N GLN A 161 8.91 12.35 -8.85
CA GLN A 161 8.91 12.68 -10.28
C GLN A 161 8.10 11.69 -11.10
N SER A 162 8.22 10.40 -10.81
CA SER A 162 7.44 9.34 -11.46
C SER A 162 6.19 8.97 -10.64
N CYS A 163 5.23 8.31 -11.28
CA CYS A 163 3.93 8.03 -10.69
C CYS A 163 4.00 7.19 -9.40
N CYS A 164 4.67 6.05 -9.37
CA CYS A 164 4.64 5.17 -8.19
C CYS A 164 5.29 5.78 -6.93
N PRO A 165 6.48 6.41 -6.98
CA PRO A 165 7.02 7.13 -5.83
C PRO A 165 6.10 8.25 -5.32
N ALA A 166 5.44 8.97 -6.24
CA ALA A 166 4.47 9.99 -5.88
C ALA A 166 3.22 9.40 -5.20
N HIS A 167 2.68 8.29 -5.73
CA HIS A 167 1.59 7.56 -5.10
C HIS A 167 1.99 7.13 -3.69
N ASN A 168 3.16 6.52 -3.52
CA ASN A 168 3.63 6.01 -2.22
C ASN A 168 3.88 7.14 -1.20
N MET A 169 4.27 8.33 -1.66
CA MET A 169 4.32 9.54 -0.80
C MET A 169 2.93 9.90 -0.28
N MET A 170 1.93 9.99 -1.17
CA MET A 170 0.54 10.30 -0.79
C MET A 170 -0.03 9.20 0.11
N GLY A 171 0.22 7.94 -0.24
CA GLY A 171 -0.29 6.76 0.43
C GLY A 171 0.12 6.70 1.88
N LYS A 172 1.42 6.84 2.18
CA LYS A 172 1.88 6.82 3.57
C LYS A 172 1.31 7.98 4.39
N GLN A 173 1.17 9.17 3.82
CA GLN A 173 0.56 10.31 4.52
C GLN A 173 -0.94 10.08 4.80
N LEU A 174 -1.68 9.53 3.83
CA LEU A 174 -3.08 9.13 3.99
C LEU A 174 -3.27 8.09 5.11
N GLU A 175 -2.29 7.21 5.33
CA GLU A 175 -2.37 6.23 6.42
C GLU A 175 -2.51 6.91 7.78
N LEU A 176 -1.80 8.01 8.08
CA LEU A 176 -1.85 8.68 9.40
C LEU A 176 -3.25 9.17 9.77
N ILE A 177 -4.02 9.62 8.77
CA ILE A 177 -5.42 10.05 8.92
C ILE A 177 -6.42 8.89 8.74
N GLY A 178 -5.93 7.67 8.51
CA GLY A 178 -6.73 6.45 8.45
C GLY A 178 -7.40 6.17 7.11
N GLU A 179 -6.96 6.86 6.05
CA GLU A 179 -7.46 6.68 4.70
C GLU A 179 -6.54 5.76 3.87
N TYR A 180 -7.02 5.35 2.70
CA TYR A 180 -6.31 4.42 1.82
C TYR A 180 -6.27 4.98 0.40
N PHE A 181 -5.07 5.10 -0.16
CA PHE A 181 -4.85 5.68 -1.49
C PHE A 181 -5.59 4.92 -2.61
N GLY A 182 -5.69 3.60 -2.53
CA GLY A 182 -6.48 2.83 -3.50
C GLY A 182 -7.97 3.21 -3.48
N MET A 183 -8.55 3.52 -2.31
CA MET A 183 -9.91 4.06 -2.23
C MET A 183 -10.00 5.47 -2.86
N TRP A 184 -8.94 6.27 -2.77
CA TRP A 184 -8.92 7.57 -3.43
C TRP A 184 -9.02 7.46 -4.94
N ARG A 185 -8.26 6.53 -5.53
CA ARG A 185 -8.27 6.25 -6.97
C ARG A 185 -9.55 5.55 -7.42
N VAL A 186 -10.08 4.61 -6.63
CA VAL A 186 -11.39 3.99 -6.86
C VAL A 186 -12.50 5.02 -6.90
N TRP A 187 -12.48 5.99 -5.98
CA TRP A 187 -13.49 7.05 -5.97
C TRP A 187 -13.48 7.87 -7.26
N ASP A 188 -12.31 8.24 -7.79
CA ASP A 188 -12.23 8.94 -9.08
C ASP A 188 -12.89 8.11 -10.21
N GLY A 189 -12.70 6.79 -10.20
CA GLY A 189 -13.38 5.89 -11.13
C GLY A 189 -14.90 5.79 -10.93
N ILE A 190 -15.39 5.78 -9.69
CA ILE A 190 -16.84 5.83 -9.39
C ILE A 190 -17.45 7.14 -9.90
N ARG A 191 -16.74 8.27 -9.73
CA ARG A 191 -17.18 9.60 -10.19
C ARG A 191 -17.09 9.73 -11.72
N ALA A 192 -16.08 9.13 -12.35
CA ALA A 192 -16.01 9.00 -13.80
C ALA A 192 -17.18 8.16 -14.34
N LEU A 193 -17.56 7.08 -13.65
CA LEU A 193 -18.74 6.29 -14.00
C LEU A 193 -20.04 7.09 -13.83
N ASP A 194 -20.17 7.88 -12.76
CA ASP A 194 -21.31 8.78 -12.59
C ASP A 194 -21.45 9.74 -13.79
N TYR A 195 -20.34 10.36 -14.23
CA TYR A 195 -20.33 11.21 -15.42
C TYR A 195 -20.70 10.44 -16.70
N LEU A 196 -20.13 9.25 -16.92
CA LEU A 196 -20.39 8.45 -18.11
C LEU A 196 -21.88 8.07 -18.22
N LEU A 197 -22.53 7.74 -17.09
CA LEU A 197 -23.94 7.35 -17.07
C LEU A 197 -24.92 8.52 -17.27
N GLU A 198 -24.48 9.77 -17.09
CA GLU A 198 -25.26 10.97 -17.41
C GLU A 198 -25.27 11.28 -18.92
N ARG A 199 -24.42 10.62 -19.72
CA ARG A 199 -24.28 10.90 -21.15
C ARG A 199 -25.47 10.35 -21.94
N PRO A 200 -26.10 11.16 -22.82
CA PRO A 200 -27.25 10.71 -23.62
C PRO A 200 -26.88 9.58 -24.61
N GLU A 201 -25.60 9.48 -24.99
CA GLU A 201 -25.08 8.45 -25.89
C GLU A 201 -24.96 7.07 -25.22
N VAL A 202 -24.98 6.99 -23.88
CA VAL A 202 -24.62 5.78 -23.14
C VAL A 202 -25.86 4.99 -22.71
N ASP A 203 -25.78 3.67 -22.96
CA ASP A 203 -26.69 2.67 -22.43
C ASP A 203 -26.20 2.20 -21.06
N SER A 204 -26.90 2.64 -20.01
CA SER A 204 -26.57 2.31 -18.62
C SER A 204 -26.71 0.83 -18.27
N THR A 205 -27.29 0.00 -19.15
CA THR A 205 -27.46 -1.44 -18.93
C THR A 205 -26.30 -2.28 -19.46
N ARG A 206 -25.33 -1.67 -20.15
CA ARG A 206 -24.16 -2.34 -20.73
C ARG A 206 -22.90 -1.51 -20.51
N ILE A 207 -22.24 -1.75 -19.38
CA ILE A 207 -21.08 -0.98 -18.92
C ILE A 207 -19.87 -1.89 -18.72
N GLY A 208 -18.85 -1.71 -19.55
CA GLY A 208 -17.55 -2.36 -19.46
C GLY A 208 -16.57 -1.64 -18.54
N LEU A 209 -15.60 -2.38 -18.04
CA LEU A 209 -14.49 -1.87 -17.22
C LEU A 209 -13.19 -2.57 -17.59
N THR A 210 -12.19 -1.83 -18.05
CA THR A 210 -10.92 -2.44 -18.47
C THR A 210 -9.74 -1.48 -18.35
N GLY A 211 -8.57 -2.03 -18.07
CA GLY A 211 -7.31 -1.30 -17.98
C GLY A 211 -6.16 -2.29 -17.78
N ASN A 212 -4.93 -1.80 -17.91
CA ASN A 212 -3.72 -2.62 -17.82
C ASN A 212 -2.80 -2.14 -16.70
N SER A 213 -2.08 -3.05 -16.01
CA SER A 213 -1.16 -2.72 -14.92
C SER A 213 -1.88 -2.02 -13.76
N GLY A 214 -1.54 -0.78 -13.40
CA GLY A 214 -2.35 0.04 -12.47
C GLY A 214 -3.82 0.20 -12.91
N GLY A 215 -4.10 0.15 -14.22
CA GLY A 215 -5.47 0.15 -14.75
C GLY A 215 -6.16 -1.19 -14.55
N GLY A 216 -5.39 -2.29 -14.55
CA GLY A 216 -5.86 -3.62 -14.18
C GLY A 216 -6.12 -3.72 -12.67
N THR A 217 -5.31 -3.05 -11.87
CA THR A 217 -5.50 -2.85 -10.42
C THR A 217 -6.83 -2.14 -10.18
N LEU A 218 -7.03 -0.96 -10.77
CA LEU A 218 -8.30 -0.23 -10.61
C LEU A 218 -9.49 -0.96 -11.21
N THR A 219 -9.34 -1.67 -12.33
CA THR A 219 -10.41 -2.53 -12.87
C THR A 219 -10.84 -3.59 -11.85
N THR A 220 -9.88 -4.20 -11.16
CA THR A 220 -10.15 -5.22 -10.12
C THR A 220 -10.89 -4.61 -8.93
N TRP A 221 -10.46 -3.44 -8.44
CA TRP A 221 -11.07 -2.77 -7.31
C TRP A 221 -12.47 -2.22 -7.64
N LEU A 222 -12.60 -1.47 -8.74
CA LEU A 222 -13.87 -0.88 -9.18
C LEU A 222 -14.94 -1.94 -9.43
N TRP A 223 -14.56 -3.06 -10.03
CA TRP A 223 -15.45 -4.21 -10.22
C TRP A 223 -16.05 -4.67 -8.90
N ALA A 224 -15.23 -4.83 -7.87
CA ALA A 224 -15.70 -5.30 -6.58
C ALA A 224 -16.54 -4.25 -5.84
N VAL A 225 -16.16 -2.98 -5.87
CA VAL A 225 -16.80 -1.93 -5.04
C VAL A 225 -18.08 -1.34 -5.65
N ASP A 226 -18.27 -1.41 -6.97
CA ASP A 226 -19.42 -0.78 -7.65
C ASP A 226 -20.18 -1.81 -8.51
N ASP A 227 -21.49 -1.91 -8.29
CA ASP A 227 -22.32 -2.95 -8.90
C ASP A 227 -22.90 -2.56 -10.27
N ARG A 228 -22.60 -1.36 -10.77
CA ARG A 228 -23.14 -0.88 -12.05
C ARG A 228 -22.38 -1.42 -13.26
N PHE A 229 -21.17 -1.94 -13.08
CA PHE A 229 -20.42 -2.61 -14.14
C PHE A 229 -21.08 -3.93 -14.52
N THR A 230 -21.12 -4.23 -15.82
CA THR A 230 -21.75 -5.45 -16.36
C THR A 230 -20.75 -6.41 -16.98
N MET A 231 -19.54 -5.95 -17.32
CA MET A 231 -18.44 -6.79 -17.79
C MET A 231 -17.09 -6.16 -17.44
N ALA A 232 -16.08 -6.98 -17.15
CA ALA A 232 -14.73 -6.48 -16.84
C ALA A 232 -13.62 -7.26 -17.52
N ALA A 233 -12.51 -6.59 -17.81
CA ALA A 233 -11.31 -7.19 -18.37
C ALA A 233 -10.03 -6.56 -17.78
N PRO A 234 -9.61 -6.94 -16.56
CA PRO A 234 -8.34 -6.47 -15.98
C PRO A 234 -7.14 -7.09 -16.71
N GLY A 235 -6.18 -6.24 -17.09
CA GLY A 235 -4.95 -6.66 -17.77
C GLY A 235 -3.70 -6.53 -16.93
N CYS A 236 -2.85 -7.57 -16.97
CA CYS A 236 -1.47 -7.57 -16.48
C CYS A 236 -1.37 -7.03 -15.04
N PHE A 237 -2.19 -7.58 -14.15
CA PHE A 237 -2.20 -7.27 -12.72
C PHE A 237 -2.61 -8.49 -11.90
N VAL A 238 -3.72 -9.13 -12.29
CA VAL A 238 -4.30 -10.25 -11.54
C VAL A 238 -3.30 -11.40 -11.50
N THR A 239 -2.87 -11.72 -10.29
CA THR A 239 -2.06 -12.90 -9.96
C THR A 239 -2.59 -13.44 -8.63
N THR A 240 -1.73 -13.76 -7.67
CA THR A 240 -2.12 -13.97 -6.27
C THR A 240 -1.23 -13.13 -5.36
N PHE A 241 -1.76 -12.69 -4.21
CA PHE A 241 -0.94 -12.02 -3.20
C PHE A 241 0.24 -12.91 -2.76
N LEU A 242 0.03 -14.23 -2.69
CA LEU A 242 1.08 -15.17 -2.33
C LEU A 242 2.24 -15.17 -3.33
N HIS A 243 1.96 -15.31 -4.64
CA HIS A 243 3.03 -15.31 -5.65
C HIS A 243 3.76 -13.96 -5.72
N ASN A 244 3.06 -12.82 -5.53
CA ASN A 244 3.73 -11.52 -5.44
C ASN A 244 4.73 -11.49 -4.28
N LEU A 245 4.32 -11.94 -3.09
CA LEU A 245 5.20 -12.01 -1.93
C LEU A 245 6.37 -12.99 -2.12
N GLU A 246 6.10 -14.20 -2.62
CA GLU A 246 7.12 -15.24 -2.84
C GLU A 246 8.14 -14.86 -3.91
N ASN A 247 7.76 -14.01 -4.87
CA ASN A 247 8.64 -13.48 -5.90
C ASN A 247 9.34 -12.18 -5.48
N GLU A 248 9.20 -11.76 -4.22
CA GLU A 248 9.79 -10.53 -3.68
C GLU A 248 9.38 -9.28 -4.49
N LEU A 249 8.11 -9.23 -4.92
CA LEU A 249 7.57 -8.14 -5.74
C LEU A 249 6.89 -7.07 -4.87
N PRO A 250 7.58 -5.97 -4.54
CA PRO A 250 6.95 -4.77 -3.96
C PRO A 250 5.89 -4.21 -4.91
N ALA A 251 4.85 -3.61 -4.33
CA ALA A 251 3.68 -3.14 -5.06
C ALA A 251 3.41 -1.65 -4.76
N ASP A 252 2.73 -0.96 -5.67
CA ASP A 252 2.30 0.41 -5.40
C ASP A 252 1.37 0.44 -4.19
N CYS A 253 1.36 1.51 -3.40
CA CYS A 253 0.49 1.65 -2.24
C CYS A 253 -1.00 1.47 -2.59
N GLU A 254 -1.43 1.75 -3.82
CA GLU A 254 -2.80 1.46 -4.27
C GLU A 254 -3.13 -0.04 -4.32
N GLN A 255 -2.13 -0.91 -4.27
CA GLN A 255 -2.26 -2.37 -4.39
C GLN A 255 -2.29 -3.08 -3.03
N TYR A 256 -2.27 -2.33 -1.92
CA TYR A 256 -2.36 -2.85 -0.55
C TYR A 256 -3.70 -2.51 0.13
N PRO A 257 -4.86 -3.03 -0.33
CA PRO A 257 -6.13 -2.80 0.34
C PRO A 257 -6.11 -3.32 1.79
N PRO A 258 -6.33 -2.46 2.79
CA PRO A 258 -6.12 -2.85 4.18
C PRO A 258 -6.99 -4.01 4.65
N GLY A 259 -6.37 -5.04 5.22
CA GLY A 259 -7.02 -6.15 5.91
C GLY A 259 -7.51 -7.31 5.03
N VAL A 260 -7.41 -7.23 3.70
CA VAL A 260 -8.04 -8.23 2.82
C VAL A 260 -7.47 -9.65 2.99
N ILE A 261 -6.14 -9.81 3.13
CA ILE A 261 -5.54 -11.11 3.43
C ILE A 261 -5.90 -11.54 4.86
N GLY A 262 -5.97 -10.59 5.79
CA GLY A 262 -6.40 -10.86 7.18
C GLY A 262 -7.81 -11.44 7.27
N GLU A 263 -8.73 -10.98 6.41
CA GLU A 263 -10.09 -11.50 6.25
C GLU A 263 -10.13 -12.81 5.43
N GLY A 264 -8.98 -13.27 4.92
CA GLY A 264 -8.83 -14.53 4.20
C GLY A 264 -9.12 -14.45 2.70
N LEU A 265 -9.10 -13.26 2.11
CA LEU A 265 -9.31 -13.06 0.68
C LEU A 265 -8.02 -13.21 -0.14
N GLU A 266 -8.21 -13.52 -1.41
CA GLU A 266 -7.24 -13.55 -2.51
C GLU A 266 -7.71 -12.60 -3.63
N MET A 267 -6.83 -12.24 -4.58
CA MET A 267 -7.18 -11.39 -5.73
C MET A 267 -8.39 -11.91 -6.52
N ALA A 268 -8.56 -13.23 -6.64
CA ALA A 268 -9.74 -13.84 -7.27
C ALA A 268 -11.06 -13.46 -6.56
N ASP A 269 -11.05 -13.23 -5.24
CA ASP A 269 -12.28 -12.92 -4.50
C ASP A 269 -12.89 -11.59 -4.92
N PHE A 270 -12.09 -10.64 -5.40
CA PHE A 270 -12.60 -9.38 -5.93
C PHE A 270 -13.51 -9.59 -7.14
N PHE A 271 -13.26 -10.63 -7.94
CA PHE A 271 -14.14 -10.99 -9.06
C PHE A 271 -15.31 -11.85 -8.61
N ILE A 272 -15.09 -12.75 -7.64
CA ILE A 272 -16.17 -13.51 -6.97
C ILE A 272 -17.23 -12.56 -6.44
N ALA A 273 -16.84 -11.39 -5.92
CA ALA A 273 -17.76 -10.38 -5.37
C ALA A 273 -18.93 -9.98 -6.30
N ARG A 274 -18.77 -10.14 -7.63
CA ARG A 274 -19.82 -9.83 -8.62
C ARG A 274 -20.14 -10.98 -9.57
N ALA A 275 -19.67 -12.18 -9.30
CA ALA A 275 -20.12 -13.36 -10.03
C ALA A 275 -21.66 -13.46 -9.96
N PRO A 276 -22.37 -13.87 -11.02
CA PRO A 276 -21.88 -14.49 -12.24
C PRO A 276 -21.61 -13.52 -13.39
N LYS A 277 -21.42 -12.21 -13.15
CA LYS A 277 -21.22 -11.24 -14.23
C LYS A 277 -19.96 -11.54 -15.06
N PRO A 278 -19.93 -11.20 -16.37
CA PRO A 278 -18.80 -11.47 -17.25
C PRO A 278 -17.44 -10.88 -16.83
N VAL A 279 -16.40 -11.70 -16.75
CA VAL A 279 -14.99 -11.28 -16.50
C VAL A 279 -14.01 -12.01 -17.42
N LEU A 280 -13.08 -11.26 -18.02
CA LEU A 280 -11.93 -11.79 -18.76
C LEU A 280 -10.63 -11.40 -18.06
N LEU A 281 -9.89 -12.38 -17.52
CA LEU A 281 -8.57 -12.12 -16.97
C LEU A 281 -7.51 -12.08 -18.10
N LEU A 282 -6.75 -10.99 -18.20
CA LEU A 282 -5.73 -10.81 -19.23
C LEU A 282 -4.34 -10.77 -18.59
N GLY A 283 -3.39 -11.48 -19.18
CA GLY A 283 -1.98 -11.44 -18.79
C GLY A 283 -1.04 -11.60 -19.96
N GLN A 284 0.27 -11.67 -19.66
CA GLN A 284 1.32 -11.85 -20.65
C GLN A 284 2.24 -13.00 -20.24
N LYS A 285 2.79 -13.71 -21.23
CA LYS A 285 3.62 -14.90 -21.01
C LYS A 285 4.91 -14.61 -20.24
N TYR A 286 5.49 -13.43 -20.46
CA TYR A 286 6.76 -12.97 -19.89
C TYR A 286 6.58 -11.75 -18.97
N ASP A 287 5.39 -11.60 -18.37
CA ASP A 287 5.13 -10.56 -17.38
C ASP A 287 5.86 -10.84 -16.06
N TYR A 288 6.12 -9.78 -15.29
CA TYR A 288 6.51 -9.88 -13.89
C TYR A 288 5.29 -10.12 -12.98
N PHE A 289 4.08 -9.72 -13.38
CA PHE A 289 2.86 -10.23 -12.75
C PHE A 289 2.70 -11.71 -13.08
N ASP A 290 2.95 -12.55 -12.08
CA ASP A 290 3.22 -13.96 -12.31
C ASP A 290 2.04 -14.70 -12.94
N ARG A 291 2.27 -15.30 -14.11
CA ARG A 291 1.30 -16.13 -14.81
C ARG A 291 0.81 -17.32 -14.00
N ARG A 292 1.63 -17.86 -13.07
CA ARG A 292 1.23 -18.98 -12.18
C ARG A 292 0.07 -18.54 -11.29
N GLY A 293 0.18 -17.37 -10.68
CA GLY A 293 -0.89 -16.80 -9.87
C GLY A 293 -2.11 -16.40 -10.72
N LEU A 294 -1.92 -15.88 -11.94
CA LEU A 294 -3.03 -15.58 -12.85
C LEU A 294 -3.86 -16.82 -13.18
N LEU A 295 -3.19 -17.92 -13.54
CA LEU A 295 -3.85 -19.19 -13.85
C LEU A 295 -4.55 -19.76 -12.61
N SER A 296 -3.93 -19.68 -11.43
CA SER A 296 -4.57 -20.08 -10.16
C SER A 296 -5.83 -19.26 -9.86
N ALA A 297 -5.79 -17.94 -10.07
CA ALA A 297 -6.95 -17.08 -9.86
C ALA A 297 -8.08 -17.39 -10.86
N TYR A 298 -7.73 -17.70 -12.10
CA TYR A 298 -8.70 -18.14 -13.11
C TYR A 298 -9.34 -19.49 -12.73
N GLU A 299 -8.56 -20.47 -12.28
CA GLU A 299 -9.08 -21.77 -11.84
C GLU A 299 -10.09 -21.63 -10.68
N ASP A 300 -9.76 -20.79 -9.69
CA ASP A 300 -10.67 -20.47 -8.57
C ASP A 300 -12.00 -19.89 -9.06
N LEU A 301 -11.93 -18.96 -10.01
CA LEU A 301 -13.12 -18.34 -10.56
C LEU A 301 -13.93 -19.29 -11.45
N GLN A 302 -13.28 -20.08 -12.30
CA GLN A 302 -13.96 -21.10 -13.11
C GLN A 302 -14.78 -22.03 -12.23
N ARG A 303 -14.16 -22.54 -11.15
CA ARG A 303 -14.83 -23.37 -10.17
C ARG A 303 -16.02 -22.66 -9.53
N PHE A 304 -15.84 -21.41 -9.10
CA PHE A 304 -16.90 -20.65 -8.46
C PHE A 304 -18.10 -20.41 -9.40
N TYR A 305 -17.83 -20.08 -10.66
CA TYR A 305 -18.86 -19.91 -11.70
C TYR A 305 -19.59 -21.22 -12.00
N GLU A 306 -18.90 -22.37 -11.98
CA GLU A 306 -19.53 -23.69 -12.12
C GLU A 306 -20.48 -23.99 -10.95
N VAL A 307 -20.09 -23.69 -9.71
CA VAL A 307 -20.96 -23.88 -8.53
C VAL A 307 -22.21 -22.99 -8.62
N LEU A 308 -22.07 -21.76 -9.11
CA LEU A 308 -23.19 -20.85 -9.38
C LEU A 308 -24.04 -21.26 -10.58
N GLN A 309 -23.65 -22.28 -11.34
CA GLN A 309 -24.27 -22.67 -12.62
C GLN A 309 -24.31 -21.50 -13.62
N ALA A 310 -23.30 -20.64 -13.56
CA ALA A 310 -23.15 -19.50 -14.44
C ALA A 310 -22.84 -19.96 -15.88
N PRO A 311 -23.25 -19.20 -16.90
CA PRO A 311 -22.86 -19.49 -18.28
C PRO A 311 -21.34 -19.50 -18.44
N ARG A 312 -20.80 -20.56 -19.07
CA ARG A 312 -19.34 -20.73 -19.23
C ARG A 312 -18.66 -19.57 -19.96
N GLN A 313 -19.37 -18.92 -20.87
CA GLN A 313 -18.88 -17.74 -21.61
C GLN A 313 -18.72 -16.47 -20.75
N ASN A 314 -19.22 -16.47 -19.51
CA ASN A 314 -19.06 -15.33 -18.60
C ASN A 314 -17.67 -15.29 -17.96
N ILE A 315 -16.84 -16.30 -18.16
CA ILE A 315 -15.48 -16.25 -17.66
C ILE A 315 -14.47 -16.74 -18.70
N ALA A 316 -13.37 -16.02 -18.84
CA ALA A 316 -12.27 -16.39 -19.71
C ALA A 316 -10.93 -15.90 -19.15
N CYS A 317 -9.85 -16.48 -19.67
CA CYS A 317 -8.48 -16.04 -19.42
C CYS A 317 -7.72 -15.99 -20.75
N SER A 318 -6.97 -14.92 -20.99
CA SER A 318 -6.10 -14.78 -22.17
C SER A 318 -4.68 -14.43 -21.76
N LEU A 319 -3.72 -15.10 -22.39
CA LEU A 319 -2.29 -14.85 -22.21
C LEU A 319 -1.68 -14.39 -23.53
N GLY A 320 -1.30 -13.12 -23.57
CA GLY A 320 -0.54 -12.56 -24.68
C GLY A 320 0.90 -13.09 -24.73
N PRO A 321 1.56 -13.05 -25.90
CA PRO A 321 2.87 -13.66 -26.08
C PRO A 321 4.06 -12.78 -25.64
N GLN A 322 3.81 -11.58 -25.09
CA GLN A 322 4.84 -10.57 -24.85
C GLN A 322 5.25 -10.49 -23.36
N GLY A 323 6.02 -9.45 -23.00
CA GLY A 323 6.24 -9.02 -21.62
C GLY A 323 5.13 -8.10 -21.12
N HIS A 324 5.36 -7.44 -19.99
CA HIS A 324 4.39 -6.55 -19.35
C HIS A 324 3.83 -5.49 -20.30
N GLY A 325 2.50 -5.36 -20.37
CA GLY A 325 1.84 -4.32 -21.16
C GLY A 325 0.51 -4.77 -21.78
N TYR A 326 -0.22 -3.82 -22.37
CA TYR A 326 -1.51 -4.10 -23.00
C TYR A 326 -1.35 -4.41 -24.49
N SER A 327 -0.74 -5.55 -24.83
CA SER A 327 -0.47 -5.89 -26.24
C SER A 327 -1.74 -5.94 -27.10
N SER A 328 -1.59 -5.75 -28.41
CA SER A 328 -2.71 -5.83 -29.37
C SER A 328 -3.54 -7.11 -29.20
N HIS A 329 -2.90 -8.26 -28.97
CA HIS A 329 -3.56 -9.53 -28.68
C HIS A 329 -4.51 -9.47 -27.48
N ASN A 330 -4.08 -8.83 -26.38
CA ASN A 330 -4.89 -8.66 -25.18
C ASN A 330 -6.00 -7.61 -25.39
N GLN A 331 -5.70 -6.52 -26.10
CA GLN A 331 -6.72 -5.51 -26.46
C GLN A 331 -7.81 -6.13 -27.35
N GLU A 332 -7.41 -6.93 -28.33
CA GLU A 332 -8.33 -7.61 -29.25
C GLU A 332 -9.18 -8.65 -28.55
N ALA A 333 -8.60 -9.45 -27.65
CA ALA A 333 -9.35 -10.39 -26.83
C ALA A 333 -10.38 -9.68 -25.93
N MET A 334 -9.99 -8.53 -25.35
CA MET A 334 -10.91 -7.69 -24.58
C MET A 334 -12.06 -7.16 -25.43
N VAL A 335 -11.77 -6.60 -26.61
CA VAL A 335 -12.82 -6.05 -27.49
C VAL A 335 -13.78 -7.13 -27.94
N ASP A 336 -13.28 -8.33 -28.27
CA ASP A 336 -14.14 -9.47 -28.63
C ASP A 336 -15.06 -9.87 -27.50
N PHE A 337 -14.52 -9.98 -26.29
CA PHE A 337 -15.27 -10.35 -25.10
C PHE A 337 -16.36 -9.32 -24.78
N PHE A 338 -16.02 -8.03 -24.84
CA PHE A 338 -16.99 -6.96 -24.60
C PHE A 338 -18.06 -6.91 -25.68
N CYS A 339 -17.69 -7.03 -26.96
CA CYS A 339 -18.65 -7.08 -28.05
C CYS A 339 -19.62 -8.24 -27.88
N PHE A 340 -19.12 -9.44 -27.57
CA PHE A 340 -19.94 -10.62 -27.35
C PHE A 340 -20.98 -10.40 -26.24
N HIS A 341 -20.56 -9.89 -25.08
CA HIS A 341 -21.46 -9.63 -23.94
C HIS A 341 -22.37 -8.41 -24.13
N ALA A 342 -22.01 -7.49 -25.03
CA ALA A 342 -22.84 -6.35 -25.43
C ALA A 342 -23.84 -6.68 -26.57
N GLY A 343 -23.79 -7.90 -27.13
CA GLY A 343 -24.62 -8.32 -28.26
C GLY A 343 -24.18 -7.72 -29.60
N MET A 344 -22.89 -7.42 -29.76
CA MET A 344 -22.28 -6.70 -30.87
C MET A 344 -21.21 -7.54 -31.57
N LYS A 345 -20.74 -7.07 -32.73
CA LYS A 345 -19.59 -7.66 -33.45
C LYS A 345 -18.40 -6.71 -33.35
N SER A 346 -17.25 -7.23 -32.98
CA SER A 346 -15.98 -6.50 -32.94
C SER A 346 -15.55 -6.03 -34.32
N VAL A 347 -15.00 -4.82 -34.41
CA VAL A 347 -14.36 -4.31 -35.63
C VAL A 347 -12.85 -4.35 -35.44
N ARG A 348 -12.14 -4.95 -36.39
CA ARG A 348 -10.67 -5.01 -36.37
C ARG A 348 -10.09 -3.78 -37.06
N ILE A 349 -9.14 -3.14 -36.39
CA ILE A 349 -8.25 -2.14 -36.97
C ILE A 349 -6.80 -2.62 -36.85
N PRO A 350 -6.03 -2.63 -37.96
CA PRO A 350 -4.65 -3.12 -37.92
C PRO A 350 -3.74 -2.18 -37.13
N GLU A 351 -3.97 -0.87 -37.24
CA GLU A 351 -3.17 0.16 -36.60
C GLU A 351 -4.07 1.17 -35.87
N THR A 352 -3.52 1.77 -34.82
CA THR A 352 -4.13 2.82 -34.02
C THR A 352 -3.34 4.10 -34.21
N GLU A 353 -4.01 5.25 -34.20
CA GLU A 353 -3.36 6.55 -34.28
C GLU A 353 -2.72 6.91 -32.94
N VAL A 354 -1.53 7.52 -32.96
CA VAL A 354 -0.94 8.14 -31.76
C VAL A 354 -1.14 9.65 -31.88
N ILE A 355 -2.04 10.16 -31.05
CA ILE A 355 -2.34 11.60 -30.96
C ILE A 355 -1.38 12.22 -29.96
N LYS A 356 -0.88 13.43 -30.24
CA LYS A 356 0.02 14.13 -29.33
C LYS A 356 -0.68 14.52 -28.04
N ASP A 357 0.05 14.45 -26.93
CA ASP A 357 -0.44 14.76 -25.59
C ASP A 357 -1.16 16.11 -25.52
N GLU A 358 -0.61 17.16 -26.13
CA GLU A 358 -1.17 18.52 -26.05
C GLU A 358 -2.53 18.65 -26.73
N GLU A 359 -2.80 17.82 -27.75
CA GLU A 359 -4.11 17.78 -28.39
C GLU A 359 -5.16 17.17 -27.44
N LEU A 360 -4.74 16.22 -26.59
CA LEU A 360 -5.58 15.47 -25.65
C LEU A 360 -5.79 16.18 -24.31
N TYR A 361 -5.03 17.23 -23.99
CA TYR A 361 -5.17 17.97 -22.75
C TYR A 361 -6.54 18.63 -22.60
N ALA A 362 -7.16 18.42 -21.44
CA ALA A 362 -8.39 19.06 -21.02
C ALA A 362 -8.12 20.43 -20.36
N THR A 363 -6.93 20.65 -19.79
CA THR A 363 -6.51 21.92 -19.21
C THR A 363 -5.65 22.73 -20.19
N PRO A 364 -5.62 24.08 -20.10
CA PRO A 364 -4.84 24.90 -21.02
C PRO A 364 -3.32 24.72 -20.94
N LYS A 365 -2.80 24.22 -19.81
CA LYS A 365 -1.35 24.07 -19.54
C LYS A 365 -0.93 22.63 -19.26
N GLY A 366 -1.79 21.65 -19.55
CA GLY A 366 -1.51 20.23 -19.29
C GLY A 366 -1.31 19.90 -17.80
N ASN A 367 -1.89 20.68 -16.88
CA ASN A 367 -1.83 20.39 -15.46
C ASN A 367 -3.04 20.97 -14.69
N VAL A 368 -3.66 20.14 -13.85
CA VAL A 368 -4.85 20.51 -13.06
C VAL A 368 -4.56 21.49 -11.93
N ILE A 369 -3.40 21.42 -11.29
CA ILE A 369 -3.01 22.36 -10.22
C ILE A 369 -2.82 23.76 -10.79
N LEU A 370 -2.17 23.86 -11.96
CA LEU A 370 -2.07 25.13 -12.70
C LEU A 370 -3.43 25.64 -13.21
N ALA A 371 -4.43 24.75 -13.31
CA ALA A 371 -5.81 25.09 -13.65
C ALA A 371 -6.69 25.41 -12.43
N GLY A 372 -6.13 25.37 -11.20
CA GLY A 372 -6.84 25.72 -9.96
C GLY A 372 -7.31 24.54 -9.12
N SER A 373 -6.94 23.30 -9.45
CA SER A 373 -7.18 22.14 -8.59
C SER A 373 -6.34 22.24 -7.32
N LYS A 374 -6.92 21.84 -6.19
CA LYS A 374 -6.20 21.65 -4.93
C LYS A 374 -5.32 20.39 -5.03
N PRO A 375 -4.04 20.45 -4.66
CA PRO A 375 -3.19 19.28 -4.60
C PRO A 375 -3.56 18.38 -3.43
N ILE A 376 -3.40 17.07 -3.60
CA ILE A 376 -3.80 16.09 -2.58
C ILE A 376 -3.14 16.31 -1.21
N TYR A 377 -1.87 16.75 -1.14
CA TYR A 377 -1.20 16.97 0.15
C TYR A 377 -1.87 18.07 0.98
N GLU A 378 -2.44 19.11 0.35
CA GLU A 378 -3.25 20.11 1.07
C GLU A 378 -4.56 19.51 1.59
N MET A 379 -5.20 18.64 0.81
CA MET A 379 -6.42 17.93 1.26
C MET A 379 -6.15 17.02 2.46
N ILE A 380 -4.98 16.37 2.50
CA ILE A 380 -4.56 15.53 3.63
C ILE A 380 -4.32 16.41 4.86
N ALA A 381 -3.62 17.54 4.71
CA ALA A 381 -3.40 18.50 5.79
C ALA A 381 -4.72 19.04 6.37
N GLU A 382 -5.65 19.50 5.52
CA GLU A 382 -6.98 19.95 5.95
C GLU A 382 -7.73 18.85 6.72
N LYS A 383 -7.62 17.59 6.27
CA LYS A 383 -8.24 16.47 6.97
C LYS A 383 -7.61 16.23 8.34
N SER A 384 -6.29 16.39 8.45
CA SER A 384 -5.58 16.33 9.72
C SER A 384 -6.05 17.43 10.67
N ASP A 385 -6.20 18.67 10.19
CA ASP A 385 -6.71 19.79 10.98
C ASP A 385 -8.11 19.53 11.52
N GLU A 386 -9.01 18.98 10.68
CA GLU A 386 -10.34 18.57 11.11
C GLU A 386 -10.32 17.51 12.22
N LEU A 387 -9.38 16.55 12.14
CA LEU A 387 -9.22 15.51 13.16
C LEU A 387 -8.65 16.13 14.45
N SER A 388 -7.61 16.96 14.33
CA SER A 388 -6.96 17.66 15.43
C SER A 388 -7.95 18.51 16.22
N ALA A 389 -8.78 19.30 15.53
CA ALA A 389 -9.83 20.12 16.15
C ALA A 389 -10.91 19.30 16.88
N LYS A 390 -11.10 18.02 16.53
CA LYS A 390 -12.05 17.10 17.17
C LYS A 390 -11.42 16.24 18.27
N ARG A 391 -10.08 16.15 18.33
CA ARG A 391 -9.39 15.37 19.35
C ARG A 391 -9.62 15.96 20.73
N LYS A 392 -9.75 15.07 21.71
CA LYS A 392 -9.82 15.44 23.12
C LYS A 392 -8.47 15.12 23.75
N PRO A 393 -7.97 15.94 24.68
CA PRO A 393 -6.78 15.59 25.46
C PRO A 393 -6.95 14.21 26.11
N LEU A 394 -5.95 13.36 25.94
CA LEU A 394 -5.93 12.02 26.52
C LEU A 394 -5.07 12.01 27.79
N ASN A 395 -5.51 11.27 28.80
CA ASN A 395 -4.64 10.89 29.91
C ASN A 395 -3.77 9.68 29.50
N ALA A 396 -2.78 9.34 30.34
CA ALA A 396 -1.83 8.26 30.08
C ALA A 396 -2.52 6.91 29.79
N GLU A 397 -3.56 6.55 30.55
CA GLU A 397 -4.30 5.30 30.39
C GLU A 397 -5.02 5.22 29.03
N SER A 398 -5.72 6.30 28.66
CA SER A 398 -6.49 6.36 27.42
C SER A 398 -5.57 6.36 26.20
N LEU A 399 -4.48 7.14 26.25
CA LEU A 399 -3.46 7.15 25.20
C LEU A 399 -2.81 5.78 25.05
N ARG A 400 -2.39 5.13 26.14
CA ARG A 400 -1.86 3.76 26.13
C ARG A 400 -2.83 2.79 25.47
N LYS A 401 -4.12 2.86 25.81
CA LYS A 401 -5.16 2.00 25.22
C LYS A 401 -5.30 2.21 23.72
N HIS A 402 -5.34 3.47 23.26
CA HIS A 402 -5.39 3.77 21.83
C HIS A 402 -4.13 3.28 21.11
N LEU A 403 -2.94 3.53 21.66
CA LEU A 403 -1.67 3.11 21.10
C LEU A 403 -1.59 1.59 20.95
N ILE A 404 -1.90 0.81 21.99
CA ILE A 404 -1.92 -0.67 21.93
C ILE A 404 -2.88 -1.16 20.86
N SER A 405 -4.05 -0.53 20.74
CA SER A 405 -5.05 -0.89 19.73
C SER A 405 -4.56 -0.62 18.30
N LEU A 406 -3.91 0.52 18.06
CA LEU A 406 -3.40 0.90 16.74
C LEU A 406 -2.20 0.06 16.31
N LEU A 407 -1.29 -0.20 17.25
CA LEU A 407 -0.12 -1.06 17.02
C LEU A 407 -0.51 -2.54 16.87
N ASN A 408 -1.72 -2.94 17.27
CA ASN A 408 -2.16 -4.34 17.22
C ASN A 408 -1.14 -5.28 17.91
N VAL A 409 -0.64 -4.86 19.08
CA VAL A 409 0.34 -5.63 19.87
C VAL A 409 -0.38 -6.81 20.54
N PRO A 410 0.16 -8.05 20.48
CA PRO A 410 -0.38 -9.19 21.21
C PRO A 410 -0.51 -8.91 22.71
N LYS A 411 -1.70 -9.18 23.27
CA LYS A 411 -1.99 -8.91 24.70
C LYS A 411 -1.24 -9.83 25.67
N ASN A 412 -1.03 -11.08 25.27
CA ASN A 412 -0.39 -12.09 26.11
C ASN A 412 1.10 -12.17 25.76
N ARG A 413 1.90 -11.37 26.44
CA ARG A 413 3.36 -11.48 26.35
C ARG A 413 3.83 -12.59 27.27
N ILE A 414 4.64 -13.50 26.74
CA ILE A 414 5.35 -14.52 27.51
C ILE A 414 6.82 -14.15 27.53
N ILE A 415 7.56 -14.63 28.53
CA ILE A 415 9.01 -14.50 28.54
C ILE A 415 9.55 -15.28 27.33
N PRO A 416 10.23 -14.60 26.38
CA PRO A 416 10.67 -15.26 25.17
C PRO A 416 11.83 -16.21 25.46
N HIS A 417 11.88 -17.32 24.73
CA HIS A 417 13.10 -18.13 24.66
C HIS A 417 14.19 -17.32 23.94
N TYR A 418 15.45 -17.54 24.29
CA TYR A 418 16.58 -16.95 23.59
C TYR A 418 17.71 -17.95 23.36
N ARG A 419 18.48 -17.72 22.29
CA ARG A 419 19.68 -18.48 21.95
C ARG A 419 20.90 -17.60 22.10
N VAL A 420 21.91 -18.09 22.80
CA VAL A 420 23.24 -17.46 22.80
C VAL A 420 23.94 -17.79 21.48
N LEU A 421 24.22 -16.77 20.67
CA LEU A 421 24.87 -16.90 19.38
C LEU A 421 26.40 -16.78 19.52
N ARG A 422 27.10 -17.08 18.44
CA ARG A 422 28.55 -16.79 18.38
C ARG A 422 28.78 -15.29 18.57
N PRO A 423 29.71 -14.89 19.45
CA PRO A 423 30.09 -13.49 19.63
C PRO A 423 30.57 -12.89 18.32
N THR A 424 30.39 -11.58 18.16
CA THR A 424 30.93 -10.83 17.03
C THR A 424 31.99 -9.83 17.49
N ASN A 425 32.79 -9.33 16.56
CA ASN A 425 33.70 -8.21 16.79
C ASN A 425 33.20 -6.99 16.03
N ILE A 426 32.99 -5.88 16.74
CA ILE A 426 32.63 -4.60 16.14
C ILE A 426 33.64 -3.56 16.60
N ALA A 427 34.31 -2.91 15.65
CA ALA A 427 35.34 -1.91 15.90
C ALA A 427 36.38 -2.35 16.96
N GLY A 428 36.86 -3.60 16.86
CA GLY A 428 37.88 -4.16 17.74
C GLY A 428 37.36 -4.68 19.09
N ASN A 429 36.07 -4.56 19.39
CA ASN A 429 35.48 -4.98 20.66
C ASN A 429 34.63 -6.24 20.50
N THR A 430 34.67 -7.15 21.48
CA THR A 430 33.83 -8.35 21.49
C THR A 430 32.42 -8.04 22.00
N TYR A 431 31.42 -8.48 21.25
CA TYR A 431 30.01 -8.40 21.62
C TYR A 431 29.41 -9.79 21.75
N ALA A 432 28.77 -10.07 22.88
CA ALA A 432 27.87 -11.20 23.00
C ALA A 432 26.61 -10.93 22.15
N ARG A 433 26.02 -11.99 21.59
CA ARG A 433 24.87 -11.92 20.69
C ARG A 433 23.80 -12.90 21.14
N TYR A 434 22.56 -12.46 21.14
CA TYR A 434 21.41 -13.28 21.55
C TYR A 434 20.29 -13.13 20.54
N ALA A 435 19.78 -14.26 20.03
CA ALA A 435 18.56 -14.28 19.23
C ALA A 435 17.36 -14.53 20.16
N ILE A 436 16.46 -13.56 20.27
CA ILE A 436 15.29 -13.60 21.15
C ILE A 436 14.06 -13.98 20.32
N ASP A 437 13.42 -15.11 20.62
CA ASP A 437 12.24 -15.60 19.89
C ASP A 437 10.99 -14.79 20.30
N THR A 438 10.75 -13.66 19.64
CA THR A 438 9.63 -12.75 19.98
C THR A 438 8.30 -13.26 19.41
N GLU A 439 8.34 -13.84 18.21
CA GLU A 439 7.19 -14.46 17.54
C GLU A 439 7.67 -15.71 16.79
N SER A 440 6.74 -16.59 16.37
CA SER A 440 7.13 -17.81 15.65
C SER A 440 8.01 -17.49 14.44
N LYS A 441 9.24 -18.02 14.43
CA LYS A 441 10.29 -17.79 13.42
C LYS A 441 10.78 -16.34 13.28
N ILE A 442 10.41 -15.45 14.20
CA ILE A 442 10.94 -14.09 14.27
C ILE A 442 11.85 -13.97 15.48
N GLN A 443 13.02 -13.40 15.25
CA GLN A 443 14.02 -13.14 16.26
C GLN A 443 14.44 -11.68 16.27
N ALA A 444 14.37 -11.04 17.44
CA ALA A 444 15.08 -9.80 17.67
C ALA A 444 16.53 -10.12 18.08
N ILE A 445 17.50 -9.34 17.61
CA ILE A 445 18.91 -9.59 17.89
C ILE A 445 19.40 -8.59 18.93
N LEU A 446 19.75 -9.12 20.10
CA LEU A 446 20.32 -8.36 21.21
C LEU A 446 21.84 -8.54 21.23
N LYS A 447 22.58 -7.45 21.43
CA LYS A 447 24.04 -7.46 21.57
C LYS A 447 24.45 -6.75 22.85
N LYS A 448 25.48 -7.26 23.52
CA LYS A 448 26.09 -6.62 24.70
C LYS A 448 27.60 -6.59 24.54
N ARG A 449 28.23 -5.42 24.72
CA ARG A 449 29.71 -5.32 24.72
C ARG A 449 30.27 -6.06 25.93
N MET A 450 31.26 -6.91 25.69
CA MET A 450 31.87 -7.73 26.73
C MET A 450 33.20 -7.15 27.17
N ALA A 451 33.30 -6.72 28.44
CA ALA A 451 34.57 -6.36 29.06
C ALA A 451 35.54 -7.56 29.11
N LYS A 452 34.99 -8.77 29.28
CA LYS A 452 35.72 -10.03 29.29
C LYS A 452 35.19 -10.93 28.16
N PRO A 453 35.88 -11.04 27.00
CA PRO A 453 35.39 -11.79 25.84
C PRO A 453 34.96 -13.23 26.13
N GLN A 454 35.60 -13.90 27.10
CA GLN A 454 35.29 -15.27 27.50
C GLN A 454 33.91 -15.45 28.16
N TYR A 455 33.26 -14.36 28.58
CA TYR A 455 31.91 -14.40 29.18
C TYR A 455 30.79 -14.25 28.16
N ALA A 456 31.11 -14.14 26.87
CA ALA A 456 30.10 -13.92 25.82
C ALA A 456 29.15 -15.11 25.61
N GLY A 457 29.33 -16.22 26.35
CA GLY A 457 28.51 -17.43 26.29
C GLY A 457 27.28 -17.44 27.21
N THR A 458 27.03 -16.37 27.98
CA THR A 458 25.88 -16.26 28.89
C THR A 458 25.19 -14.92 28.74
N LEU A 459 23.88 -14.83 29.00
CA LEU A 459 23.17 -13.56 29.16
C LEU A 459 23.18 -13.19 30.64
N ASP A 460 24.09 -12.32 31.04
CA ASP A 460 24.14 -11.77 32.40
C ASP A 460 23.55 -10.36 32.38
N VAL A 461 22.49 -10.16 33.15
CA VAL A 461 21.69 -8.93 33.14
C VAL A 461 21.85 -8.15 34.44
N ASN A 462 22.31 -6.91 34.31
CA ASN A 462 22.50 -6.00 35.44
C ASN A 462 21.16 -5.54 35.99
N GLU A 463 21.13 -5.14 37.28
CA GLU A 463 19.93 -4.57 37.90
C GLU A 463 19.39 -3.34 37.13
N VAL A 464 20.28 -2.56 36.50
CA VAL A 464 19.92 -1.46 35.59
C VAL A 464 20.38 -1.82 34.18
N ALA A 465 19.45 -2.03 33.26
CA ALA A 465 19.74 -2.32 31.87
C ALA A 465 19.56 -1.08 30.98
N HIS A 466 20.61 -0.71 30.25
CA HIS A 466 20.57 0.36 29.25
C HIS A 466 20.29 -0.25 27.88
N LEU A 467 19.09 -0.06 27.34
CA LEU A 467 18.65 -0.65 26.08
C LEU A 467 18.62 0.40 24.98
N TYR A 468 19.30 0.16 23.87
CA TYR A 468 19.42 1.05 22.72
C TYR A 468 18.77 0.46 21.48
N ILE A 469 17.86 1.21 20.84
CA ILE A 469 17.18 0.86 19.60
C ILE A 469 17.68 1.79 18.48
N PRO A 470 18.27 1.25 17.40
CA PRO A 470 18.98 2.04 16.40
C PRO A 470 18.08 2.72 15.39
N HIS A 471 18.66 3.62 14.61
CA HIS A 471 17.98 4.19 13.44
C HIS A 471 17.75 3.17 12.32
N ILE A 472 18.79 2.39 11.99
CA ILE A 472 18.78 1.33 10.97
C ILE A 472 19.50 0.11 11.49
N SER A 473 20.71 0.30 12.02
CA SER A 473 21.58 -0.78 12.49
C SER A 473 22.29 -0.36 13.77
N SER A 474 22.24 -1.22 14.80
CA SER A 474 22.98 -0.96 16.04
C SER A 474 24.49 -0.91 15.83
N GLU A 475 25.01 -1.68 14.87
CA GLU A 475 26.42 -1.70 14.53
C GLU A 475 26.85 -0.39 13.87
N ASP A 476 26.05 0.13 12.93
CA ASP A 476 26.36 1.40 12.28
C ASP A 476 26.27 2.56 13.27
N ASP A 477 25.27 2.55 14.15
CA ASP A 477 25.07 3.59 15.15
C ASP A 477 26.24 3.65 16.15
N ILE A 478 26.71 2.53 16.72
CA ILE A 478 27.85 2.57 17.65
C ILE A 478 29.18 2.94 16.98
N ILE A 479 29.29 2.79 15.65
CA ILE A 479 30.47 3.21 14.87
C ILE A 479 30.40 4.68 14.48
N ASN A 480 29.22 5.24 14.25
CA ASN A 480 29.07 6.55 13.60
C ASN A 480 28.38 7.61 14.47
N ASP A 481 27.45 7.23 15.34
CA ASP A 481 26.66 8.15 16.17
C ASP A 481 27.34 8.48 17.50
N THR A 482 27.31 9.75 17.90
CA THR A 482 27.94 10.23 19.14
C THR A 482 27.27 9.72 20.41
N MET A 483 25.94 9.68 20.47
CA MET A 483 25.22 9.21 21.67
C MET A 483 25.47 7.73 21.89
N ALA A 484 25.41 6.93 20.83
CA ALA A 484 25.69 5.50 20.91
C ALA A 484 27.13 5.22 21.39
N LYS A 485 28.12 5.98 20.90
CA LYS A 485 29.53 5.91 21.33
C LYS A 485 29.74 6.30 22.79
N ASP A 486 29.09 7.37 23.25
CA ASP A 486 29.25 7.82 24.63
C ASP A 486 28.61 6.83 25.60
N LEU A 487 27.43 6.31 25.26
CA LEU A 487 26.72 5.30 26.06
C LEU A 487 27.51 4.00 26.18
N ILE A 488 28.06 3.47 25.08
CA ILE A 488 28.80 2.20 25.08
C ILE A 488 30.14 2.28 25.83
N ASN A 489 30.66 3.49 26.07
CA ASN A 489 31.88 3.72 26.84
C ASN A 489 31.61 4.01 28.33
N SER A 490 30.42 4.49 28.66
CA SER A 490 30.05 4.89 30.02
C SER A 490 29.21 3.86 30.76
N ASN A 491 28.48 3.00 30.04
CA ASN A 491 27.56 2.03 30.62
C ASN A 491 27.67 0.65 29.94
N GLU A 492 27.15 -0.38 30.60
CA GLU A 492 26.88 -1.65 29.93
C GLU A 492 25.61 -1.51 29.07
N LEU A 493 25.82 -1.24 27.78
CA LEU A 493 24.76 -0.99 26.81
C LEU A 493 24.34 -2.27 26.07
N TYR A 494 23.04 -2.52 26.08
CA TYR A 494 22.35 -3.54 25.30
C TYR A 494 21.85 -2.92 24.00
N LEU A 495 22.29 -3.46 22.88
CA LEU A 495 21.93 -2.99 21.54
C LEU A 495 20.87 -3.93 20.96
N LEU A 496 19.70 -3.40 20.60
CA LEU A 496 18.59 -4.20 20.10
C LEU A 496 18.30 -3.88 18.63
N ASP A 497 18.58 -4.86 17.76
CA ASP A 497 18.07 -4.87 16.40
C ASP A 497 16.70 -5.59 16.40
N VAL A 498 15.61 -4.84 16.25
CA VAL A 498 14.25 -5.39 16.04
C VAL A 498 14.09 -5.94 14.62
N ARG A 499 13.00 -6.66 14.34
CA ARG A 499 12.77 -7.28 13.02
C ARG A 499 12.86 -6.26 11.87
N GLY A 500 13.59 -6.65 10.82
CA GLY A 500 13.82 -5.84 9.62
C GLY A 500 14.85 -4.73 9.80
N LEU A 501 15.46 -4.59 10.98
CA LEU A 501 16.55 -3.67 11.25
C LEU A 501 17.83 -4.45 11.64
N GLY A 502 18.96 -3.77 11.52
CA GLY A 502 20.29 -4.26 11.86
C GLY A 502 20.61 -5.60 11.20
N GLU A 503 20.91 -6.62 12.00
CA GLU A 503 21.25 -7.94 11.45
C GLU A 503 20.12 -8.60 10.65
N SER A 504 18.86 -8.27 10.93
CA SER A 504 17.69 -8.80 10.23
C SER A 504 17.19 -7.90 9.11
N MET A 505 17.95 -6.85 8.77
CA MET A 505 17.63 -6.00 7.63
C MET A 505 17.66 -6.83 6.34
N PRO A 506 16.59 -6.78 5.51
CA PRO A 506 16.52 -7.58 4.30
C PRO A 506 17.61 -7.19 3.31
N GLU A 507 18.00 -8.15 2.47
CA GLU A 507 18.79 -7.84 1.27
C GLU A 507 17.90 -7.08 0.29
N ASP A 508 18.46 -6.01 -0.28
CA ASP A 508 17.76 -5.15 -1.23
C ASP A 508 18.78 -4.60 -2.24
N ILE A 509 18.29 -4.24 -3.43
CA ILE A 509 19.12 -3.68 -4.51
C ILE A 509 19.38 -2.19 -4.24
N ASP A 510 18.39 -1.49 -3.69
CA ASP A 510 18.42 -0.05 -3.50
C ASP A 510 18.53 0.35 -2.01
N SER A 511 18.45 1.65 -1.74
CA SER A 511 18.48 2.20 -0.37
C SER A 511 17.29 1.73 0.46
N PHE A 512 17.52 1.47 1.75
CA PHE A 512 16.49 1.12 2.75
C PHE A 512 15.25 2.05 2.72
N PHE A 513 15.44 3.35 2.43
CA PHE A 513 14.36 4.33 2.44
C PHE A 513 13.60 4.44 1.12
N GLN A 514 13.95 3.65 0.10
CA GLN A 514 13.20 3.64 -1.16
C GLN A 514 11.77 3.14 -0.93
N PRO A 515 10.74 3.81 -1.49
CA PRO A 515 9.35 3.44 -1.31
C PRO A 515 8.94 2.21 -2.14
N TYR A 516 9.88 1.32 -2.46
CA TYR A 516 9.69 0.04 -3.15
C TYR A 516 10.65 -1.05 -2.62
N GLY A 517 11.40 -0.78 -1.55
CA GLY A 517 12.26 -1.79 -0.96
C GLY A 517 11.49 -2.86 -0.17
N MET A 518 12.22 -3.85 0.34
CA MET A 518 11.70 -4.97 1.13
C MET A 518 11.05 -4.51 2.43
N ASP A 519 11.62 -3.49 3.11
CA ASP A 519 11.00 -2.90 4.31
C ASP A 519 9.62 -2.31 4.03
N TYR A 520 9.50 -1.61 2.90
CA TYR A 520 8.24 -1.07 2.40
C TYR A 520 7.27 -2.20 2.03
N MET A 521 7.74 -3.27 1.38
CA MET A 521 6.90 -4.44 1.07
C MET A 521 6.37 -5.12 2.33
N PHE A 522 7.17 -5.24 3.39
CA PHE A 522 6.76 -5.80 4.68
C PHE A 522 5.69 -4.94 5.35
N HIS A 523 5.83 -3.61 5.29
CA HIS A 523 4.77 -2.68 5.71
C HIS A 523 3.48 -2.90 4.92
N GLY A 524 3.55 -2.97 3.58
CA GLY A 524 2.40 -3.23 2.71
C GLY A 524 1.69 -4.56 3.00
N HIS A 525 2.44 -5.63 3.29
CA HIS A 525 1.86 -6.90 3.72
C HIS A 525 1.28 -6.86 5.13
N GLY A 526 1.86 -6.06 6.02
CA GLY A 526 1.23 -5.70 7.30
C GLY A 526 -0.16 -5.09 7.09
N LEU A 527 -0.28 -4.11 6.18
CA LEU A 527 -1.57 -3.51 5.82
C LEU A 527 -2.55 -4.54 5.26
N LEU A 528 -2.14 -5.37 4.29
CA LEU A 528 -2.97 -6.44 3.72
C LEU A 528 -3.48 -7.42 4.77
N LEU A 529 -2.69 -7.71 5.81
CA LEU A 529 -3.07 -8.59 6.92
C LEU A 529 -3.93 -7.90 7.98
N GLY A 530 -4.09 -6.57 7.93
CA GLY A 530 -4.77 -5.79 8.97
C GLY A 530 -3.94 -5.64 10.24
N GLU A 531 -2.61 -5.69 10.10
CA GLU A 531 -1.62 -5.60 11.18
C GLU A 531 -0.81 -4.30 11.08
N SER A 532 -0.06 -3.99 12.13
CA SER A 532 0.90 -2.88 12.12
C SER A 532 2.32 -3.42 12.13
N TYR A 533 3.09 -3.19 11.06
CA TYR A 533 4.49 -3.60 11.02
C TYR A 533 5.33 -2.84 12.07
N LEU A 534 5.04 -1.55 12.28
CA LEU A 534 5.57 -0.77 13.41
C LEU A 534 5.22 -1.41 14.76
N GLY A 535 3.98 -1.85 14.93
CA GLY A 535 3.53 -2.54 16.12
C GLY A 535 4.27 -3.85 16.39
N ARG A 536 4.63 -4.59 15.33
CA ARG A 536 5.47 -5.78 15.42
C ARG A 536 6.92 -5.45 15.86
N ARG A 537 7.48 -4.31 15.43
CA ARG A 537 8.78 -3.80 15.93
C ARG A 537 8.72 -3.36 17.39
N VAL A 538 7.65 -2.67 17.79
CA VAL A 538 7.41 -2.32 19.21
C VAL A 538 7.25 -3.59 20.05
N TYR A 539 6.59 -4.62 19.52
CA TYR A 539 6.45 -5.90 20.20
C TYR A 539 7.81 -6.58 20.43
N ASP A 540 8.74 -6.53 19.47
CA ASP A 540 10.10 -7.06 19.65
C ASP A 540 10.84 -6.38 20.80
N ALA A 541 10.70 -5.05 20.93
CA ALA A 541 11.27 -4.27 22.03
C ALA A 541 10.63 -4.64 23.38
N LEU A 542 9.30 -4.78 23.43
CA LEU A 542 8.59 -5.20 24.64
C LEU A 542 9.00 -6.61 25.09
N SER A 543 9.04 -7.57 24.17
CA SER A 543 9.48 -8.94 24.45
C SER A 543 10.93 -9.00 24.94
N THR A 544 11.81 -8.18 24.36
CA THR A 544 13.21 -8.08 24.81
C THR A 544 13.29 -7.52 26.22
N ILE A 545 12.50 -6.50 26.55
CA ILE A 545 12.45 -5.95 27.91
C ILE A 545 11.92 -6.98 28.90
N ASP A 546 10.86 -7.73 28.55
CA ASP A 546 10.33 -8.79 29.41
C ASP A 546 11.41 -9.85 29.72
N LEU A 547 12.27 -10.20 28.74
CA LEU A 547 13.43 -11.07 28.96
C LEU A 547 14.45 -10.45 29.92
N LEU A 548 14.86 -9.20 29.69
CA LEU A 548 15.84 -8.53 30.55
C LEU A 548 15.35 -8.45 32.00
N LEU A 549 14.07 -8.13 32.21
CA LEU A 549 13.46 -8.10 33.54
C LEU A 549 13.45 -9.50 34.19
N HIS A 550 13.18 -10.55 33.41
CA HIS A 550 13.21 -11.92 33.90
C HIS A 550 14.61 -12.36 34.34
N GLU A 551 15.65 -12.00 33.57
CA GLU A 551 17.04 -12.38 33.80
C GLU A 551 17.72 -11.57 34.93
N GLY A 552 17.12 -10.47 35.40
CA GLY A 552 17.61 -9.77 36.60
C GLY A 552 17.49 -8.25 36.58
N ALA A 553 17.13 -7.63 35.45
CA ALA A 553 16.91 -6.19 35.41
C ALA A 553 15.73 -5.80 36.31
N ARG A 554 15.91 -4.73 37.08
CA ARG A 554 14.85 -4.09 37.87
C ARG A 554 14.39 -2.79 37.23
N GLU A 555 15.31 -2.11 36.54
CA GLU A 555 15.07 -0.84 35.87
C GLU A 555 15.59 -0.88 34.43
N ILE A 556 14.82 -0.30 33.51
CA ILE A 556 15.23 -0.14 32.12
C ILE A 556 15.44 1.35 31.81
N ARG A 557 16.61 1.69 31.26
CA ARG A 557 16.88 2.99 30.65
C ARG A 557 16.88 2.81 29.14
N LEU A 558 15.92 3.43 28.46
CA LEU A 558 15.66 3.20 27.04
C LEU A 558 16.20 4.35 26.19
N TYR A 559 16.89 4.00 25.11
CA TYR A 559 17.47 4.93 24.16
C TYR A 559 16.98 4.57 22.76
N GLY A 560 16.57 5.57 21.98
CA GLY A 560 16.13 5.35 20.59
C GLY A 560 16.67 6.44 19.68
N ARG A 561 17.16 6.05 18.49
CA ARG A 561 17.66 6.99 17.47
C ARG A 561 16.84 6.91 16.19
N GLY A 562 16.50 8.05 15.58
CA GLY A 562 15.79 8.07 14.29
C GLY A 562 14.50 7.27 14.34
N GLN A 563 14.34 6.25 13.48
CA GLN A 563 13.21 5.31 13.53
C GLN A 563 13.10 4.57 14.88
N GLY A 564 14.22 4.19 15.48
CA GLY A 564 14.28 3.57 16.80
C GLY A 564 13.75 4.47 17.92
N SER A 565 13.71 5.79 17.72
CA SER A 565 13.11 6.72 18.67
C SER A 565 11.59 6.60 18.75
N ILE A 566 10.91 6.33 17.61
CA ILE A 566 9.46 6.11 17.56
C ILE A 566 9.12 4.81 18.29
N ILE A 567 9.90 3.76 18.02
CA ILE A 567 9.77 2.46 18.69
C ILE A 567 9.98 2.64 20.20
N ALA A 568 11.05 3.32 20.61
CA ALA A 568 11.36 3.57 22.01
C ALA A 568 10.26 4.38 22.73
N LEU A 569 9.74 5.43 22.09
CA LEU A 569 8.63 6.24 22.62
C LEU A 569 7.40 5.37 22.87
N PHE A 570 6.98 4.58 21.88
CA PHE A 570 5.81 3.71 22.02
C PHE A 570 6.01 2.59 23.03
N THR A 571 7.20 1.99 23.08
CA THR A 571 7.56 1.01 24.12
C THR A 571 7.48 1.64 25.51
N ALA A 572 7.95 2.88 25.70
CA ALA A 572 7.91 3.59 26.98
C ALA A 572 6.51 3.95 27.48
N ILE A 573 5.56 4.16 26.56
CA ILE A 573 4.16 4.37 26.91
C ILE A 573 3.51 3.07 27.40
N ILE A 574 3.91 1.92 26.87
CA ILE A 574 3.31 0.62 27.17
C ILE A 574 3.95 -0.03 28.41
N GLN A 575 5.26 0.13 28.61
CA GLN A 575 6.01 -0.56 29.66
C GLN A 575 6.31 0.35 30.86
N ASP A 576 5.82 -0.04 32.04
CA ASP A 576 5.95 0.76 33.26
C ASP A 576 7.36 0.74 33.88
N GLN A 577 8.15 -0.32 33.68
CA GLN A 577 9.50 -0.49 34.28
C GLN A 577 10.59 0.36 33.59
N ILE A 578 10.23 1.17 32.61
CA ILE A 578 11.16 2.10 31.97
C ILE A 578 11.24 3.37 32.81
N VAL A 579 12.41 3.61 33.42
CA VAL A 579 12.65 4.73 34.35
C VAL A 579 13.20 5.98 33.68
N SER A 580 13.81 5.85 32.49
CA SER A 580 14.25 6.98 31.67
C SER A 580 14.21 6.65 30.18
N VAL A 581 13.92 7.65 29.35
CA VAL A 581 13.85 7.55 27.89
C VAL A 581 14.70 8.67 27.28
N THR A 582 15.58 8.33 26.35
CA THR A 582 16.31 9.33 25.55
C THR A 582 16.06 9.08 24.07
N LEU A 583 15.50 10.08 23.40
CA LEU A 583 15.17 10.05 21.99
C LEU A 583 16.12 10.98 21.23
N LYS A 584 17.00 10.43 20.40
CA LYS A 584 17.86 11.21 19.53
C LYS A 584 17.31 11.19 18.11
N ASN A 585 17.34 12.34 17.42
CA ASN A 585 16.87 12.42 16.03
C ASN A 585 15.43 11.92 15.86
N SER A 586 14.59 12.12 16.89
CA SER A 586 13.18 11.79 16.82
C SER A 586 12.43 12.75 15.89
N PRO A 587 11.38 12.29 15.19
CA PRO A 587 10.48 13.22 14.54
C PRO A 587 9.76 14.08 15.57
N GLU A 588 9.43 15.30 15.17
CA GLU A 588 8.66 16.22 16.02
C GLU A 588 7.20 15.77 16.18
N SER A 589 6.55 15.41 15.07
CA SER A 589 5.11 15.22 15.01
C SER A 589 4.72 14.42 13.76
N TYR A 590 3.62 13.65 13.83
CA TYR A 590 2.96 13.11 12.65
C TYR A 590 2.12 14.15 11.91
N GLU A 591 1.62 15.18 12.59
CA GLU A 591 0.94 16.31 11.94
C GLU A 591 1.88 17.06 11.01
N SER A 592 3.15 17.29 11.40
CA SER A 592 4.10 17.94 10.49
C SER A 592 4.33 17.13 9.21
N TRP A 593 4.21 15.80 9.27
CA TRP A 593 4.36 14.92 8.10
C TRP A 593 3.20 15.05 7.12
N VAL A 594 1.97 15.29 7.58
CA VAL A 594 0.81 15.48 6.69
C VAL A 594 0.68 16.91 6.18
N HIS A 595 1.30 17.88 6.86
CA HIS A 595 1.38 19.28 6.41
C HIS A 595 2.50 19.54 5.41
N ALA A 596 3.51 18.67 5.36
CA ALA A 596 4.58 18.75 4.37
C ALA A 596 4.17 18.06 3.05
N PRO A 597 4.49 18.63 1.88
CA PRO A 597 4.25 17.93 0.61
C PRO A 597 5.13 16.68 0.45
N LEU A 598 6.35 16.69 1.01
CA LEU A 598 7.33 15.60 0.89
C LEU A 598 7.84 15.20 2.28
N VAL A 599 7.95 13.90 2.51
CA VAL A 599 8.42 13.32 3.79
C VAL A 599 9.43 12.21 3.52
N SER A 600 10.62 12.28 4.12
CA SER A 600 11.69 11.29 3.93
C SER A 600 11.56 10.05 4.81
N TRP A 601 10.76 10.10 5.87
CA TRP A 601 10.53 8.97 6.78
C TRP A 601 9.95 7.75 6.05
N ALA A 602 10.45 6.55 6.39
CA ALA A 602 10.00 5.29 5.79
C ALA A 602 8.55 4.96 6.17
N SER A 603 7.79 4.36 5.24
CA SER A 603 6.36 4.03 5.41
C SER A 603 6.10 3.14 6.63
N ALA A 604 7.04 2.27 7.00
CA ALA A 604 6.96 1.44 8.20
C ALA A 604 6.79 2.22 9.52
N ASN A 605 6.98 3.55 9.52
CA ASN A 605 6.81 4.41 10.70
C ASN A 605 5.47 5.17 10.71
N PHE A 606 4.65 5.05 9.67
CA PHE A 606 3.36 5.74 9.56
C PHE A 606 2.27 4.90 10.23
N LEU A 607 1.98 5.21 11.49
CA LEU A 607 0.99 4.46 12.26
C LEU A 607 -0.43 4.79 11.75
N ARG A 608 -1.03 3.85 11.03
CA ARG A 608 -2.34 4.06 10.40
C ARG A 608 -3.40 4.54 11.39
N ASN A 609 -4.11 5.61 11.04
CA ASN A 609 -5.22 6.22 11.77
C ASN A 609 -4.83 6.82 13.14
N VAL A 610 -3.55 7.08 13.38
CA VAL A 610 -3.07 7.64 14.65
C VAL A 610 -3.60 9.04 14.91
N LEU A 611 -3.63 9.92 13.88
CA LEU A 611 -4.00 11.33 14.02
C LEU A 611 -5.47 11.54 14.39
N LYS A 612 -6.31 10.50 14.26
CA LYS A 612 -7.67 10.50 14.79
C LYS A 612 -7.71 10.54 16.33
N TYR A 613 -6.68 10.01 16.99
CA TYR A 613 -6.66 9.79 18.43
C TYR A 613 -5.63 10.64 19.16
N PHE A 614 -4.40 10.72 18.65
CA PHE A 614 -3.29 11.45 19.26
C PHE A 614 -2.19 11.72 18.23
N ASP A 615 -1.18 12.50 18.62
CA ASP A 615 0.06 12.74 17.90
C ASP A 615 1.29 12.37 18.76
N LEU A 616 2.49 12.36 18.17
CA LEU A 616 3.74 12.08 18.88
C LEU A 616 4.01 13.03 20.07
N PRO A 617 3.75 14.36 19.98
CA PRO A 617 3.88 15.25 21.12
C PRO A 617 2.98 14.85 22.30
N ASP A 618 1.78 14.33 22.06
CA ASP A 618 0.91 13.82 23.13
C ASP A 618 1.57 12.66 23.88
N CYS A 619 2.20 11.73 23.14
CA CYS A 619 2.97 10.64 23.74
C CYS A 619 4.16 11.18 24.56
N MET A 620 4.91 12.14 24.02
CA MET A 620 6.06 12.75 24.71
C MET A 620 5.65 13.45 26.00
N GLU A 621 4.52 14.17 25.99
CA GLU A 621 3.97 14.84 27.16
C GLU A 621 3.62 13.85 28.29
N ILE A 622 3.05 12.68 27.96
CA ILE A 622 2.72 11.64 28.95
C ILE A 622 3.95 11.10 29.69
N ILE A 623 5.13 11.10 29.07
CA ILE A 623 6.37 10.59 29.68
C ILE A 623 7.41 11.69 29.98
N LYS A 624 7.00 12.96 29.96
CA LYS A 624 7.92 14.12 30.03
C LYS A 624 8.88 14.08 31.23
N ASP A 625 8.41 13.58 32.37
CA ASP A 625 9.19 13.54 33.61
C ASP A 625 10.41 12.60 33.54
N LYS A 626 10.42 11.70 32.54
CA LYS A 626 11.49 10.75 32.30
C LYS A 626 12.06 10.82 30.88
N LEU A 627 11.73 11.86 30.11
CA LEU A 627 12.08 11.99 28.69
C LEU A 627 13.17 13.04 28.45
N THR A 628 14.18 12.65 27.68
CA THR A 628 15.19 13.55 27.10
C THR A 628 15.12 13.47 25.58
N ILE A 629 15.08 14.62 24.90
CA ILE A 629 15.12 14.70 23.43
C ILE A 629 16.43 15.36 23.00
N ILE A 630 17.09 14.80 21.98
CA ILE A 630 18.37 15.26 21.45
C ILE A 630 18.26 15.45 19.93
N GLU A 631 18.49 16.67 19.44
CA GLU A 631 18.58 17.00 18.01
C GLU A 631 17.43 16.39 17.18
N PRO A 632 16.16 16.77 17.41
CA PRO A 632 15.03 16.22 16.66
C PRO A 632 15.21 16.45 15.16
N TRP A 633 14.62 15.56 14.36
CA TRP A 633 14.66 15.62 12.90
C TRP A 633 13.32 16.09 12.32
N GLY A 634 13.41 16.91 11.28
CA GLY A 634 12.26 17.36 10.51
C GLY A 634 11.70 16.27 9.57
N VAL A 635 10.76 16.69 8.72
CA VAL A 635 10.12 15.82 7.71
C VAL A 635 11.12 15.24 6.69
N ASP A 636 12.24 15.92 6.47
CA ASP A 636 13.30 15.53 5.55
C ASP A 636 14.40 14.68 6.19
N MET A 637 14.21 14.28 7.46
CA MET A 637 15.18 13.54 8.28
C MET A 637 16.51 14.28 8.50
N LYS A 638 16.47 15.62 8.59
CA LYS A 638 17.61 16.44 8.99
C LYS A 638 17.37 17.15 10.34
N PRO A 639 18.44 17.53 11.07
CA PRO A 639 18.32 18.33 12.28
C PRO A 639 17.49 19.60 12.07
N MET A 640 16.57 19.85 12.99
CA MET A 640 15.75 21.06 13.03
C MET A 640 16.49 22.29 13.54
#